data_AF-G4D064-F1
#
_entry.id   AF-G4D064-F1
#
_cell.length_a   1.000
_cell.length_b   1.000
_cell.length_c   1.000
_cell.angle_alpha   90.00
_cell.angle_beta   90.00
_cell.angle_gamma   90.00
#
_symmetry.space_group_name_H-M   'P 1'
#
loop_
_entity.id
_entity.type
_entity.pdbx_description
1 polymer ?
#
loop_
_entity_poly.entity_id
_entity_poly.type
_entity_poly.pdbx_seq_one_letter_code
_entity_poly.pdbx_strand_id
1 'polypeptide(L)'
;MALLYVNTTMVNVALPDLGSSIHAGNRALQWIVSSYTLGFLAALLPGGLLGDSIGHRRLLLIGVCLFGVGAAVPLFSPTVIGLLVGRAVMGLGASVFTPMSLALIPWLVQAPYRARATAIWSAAGSLGAPLGPILGGLAIDNWGWKAMFAIDFVGALALVMVLAACIPPDPMRPVRRAAPAPQILLSTAGFILITAGLINSPGGYMATTSGVAALIVCLVVDSRTQSPLADLSLLRNHHFRTSAMGLMVVNLVLFGVLFIVPGFIQSVLGHSAVAGGLMLLPMAAATGLGSFAAARASKHPQSAQLALPSGLVLIGIGMGIAATKVVSGAAPIMAGLTLLGLGQGLSQSFALAHAMDQVDEEAHGTAAALINTIHQIGSMLGIAILGSLLGNRYTRAVTSQSTHLPEFIVKQINTGIGVAKATAPQFPGLRDQIDATANTAYVTAMDSVLALCSVTVIVSALLLFTTAMGRTSPSRVRLMATSRSRAAKKLELRRKIRSAAIDLFTARGYAETTVEEVAAAADVSPMTVYRHFGTKESLVLSVAKTSDVDVLLAAVSEGHVLDAASLTDAMVAHIASNPVEQLYQRVVLITSTPELGEALWTRTTTWTDALAPHMPATTSLARRAEARSLVAVGLEGLLAWPATSTQPDVRLLKQCLTESFQVWLTGSQPPEA
;
A
#
# COMPACT_ATOMS: atom_id res chain seq x y z
N MET A 1 4.89 7.55 -2.75
CA MET A 1 5.26 6.12 -2.61
C MET A 1 6.65 5.83 -3.15
N ALA A 2 6.95 6.15 -4.41
CA ALA A 2 8.29 5.90 -4.97
C ALA A 2 9.43 6.44 -4.08
N LEU A 3 9.35 7.70 -3.64
CA LEU A 3 10.33 8.33 -2.74
C LEU A 3 10.58 7.51 -1.44
N LEU A 4 9.51 6.98 -0.83
CA LEU A 4 9.60 6.19 0.40
C LEU A 4 10.43 4.91 0.20
N TYR A 5 10.11 4.17 -0.86
CA TYR A 5 10.75 2.89 -1.13
C TYR A 5 12.16 3.06 -1.67
N VAL A 6 12.39 4.09 -2.49
CA VAL A 6 13.73 4.49 -2.95
C VAL A 6 14.63 4.71 -1.75
N ASN A 7 14.25 5.58 -0.79
CA ASN A 7 15.06 5.81 0.41
C ASN A 7 15.34 4.53 1.20
N THR A 8 14.31 3.71 1.38
CA THR A 8 14.37 2.49 2.20
C THR A 8 15.38 1.48 1.65
N THR A 9 15.52 1.35 0.33
CA THR A 9 16.45 0.41 -0.30
C THR A 9 17.80 1.04 -0.65
N MET A 10 17.82 2.33 -1.00
CA MET A 10 19.01 3.09 -1.41
C MET A 10 20.10 3.13 -0.34
N VAL A 11 19.72 3.27 0.95
CA VAL A 11 20.69 3.34 2.06
C VAL A 11 21.57 2.11 2.18
N ASN A 12 21.07 0.93 1.80
CA ASN A 12 21.81 -0.31 1.91
C ASN A 12 22.99 -0.35 0.94
N VAL A 13 22.84 0.25 -0.24
CA VAL A 13 23.91 0.38 -1.25
C VAL A 13 24.95 1.41 -0.82
N ALA A 14 24.58 2.38 0.02
CA ALA A 14 25.47 3.41 0.56
C ALA A 14 26.29 2.94 1.78
N LEU A 15 25.94 1.84 2.44
CA LEU A 15 26.60 1.40 3.68
C LEU A 15 28.11 1.19 3.54
N PRO A 16 28.63 0.58 2.46
CA PRO A 16 30.07 0.39 2.32
C PRO A 16 30.82 1.71 2.22
N ASP A 17 30.32 2.66 1.42
CA ASP A 17 30.88 4.00 1.25
C ASP A 17 30.76 4.85 2.53
N LEU A 18 29.64 4.75 3.25
CA LEU A 18 29.49 5.34 4.59
C LEU A 18 30.53 4.75 5.56
N GLY A 19 30.70 3.43 5.58
CA GLY A 19 31.63 2.75 6.47
C GLY A 19 33.08 3.19 6.28
N SER A 20 33.52 3.31 5.03
CA SER A 20 34.88 3.74 4.70
C SER A 20 35.09 5.25 4.90
N SER A 21 34.16 6.09 4.48
CA SER A 21 34.34 7.55 4.50
C SER A 21 34.33 8.17 5.89
N ILE A 22 33.43 7.72 6.78
CA ILE A 22 33.33 8.23 8.15
C ILE A 22 33.89 7.26 9.21
N HIS A 23 34.61 6.22 8.76
CA HIS A 23 35.19 5.17 9.61
C HIS A 23 34.16 4.54 10.56
N ALA A 24 32.93 4.35 10.06
CA ALA A 24 31.83 3.80 10.82
C ALA A 24 31.89 2.26 10.81
N GLY A 25 32.09 1.66 11.98
CA GLY A 25 32.04 0.20 12.14
C GLY A 25 30.63 -0.38 11.96
N ASN A 26 30.54 -1.72 11.90
CA ASN A 26 29.29 -2.45 11.65
C ASN A 26 28.14 -2.05 12.59
N ARG A 27 28.43 -1.80 13.88
CA ARG A 27 27.41 -1.36 14.85
C ARG A 27 26.82 0.01 14.50
N ALA A 28 27.66 0.97 14.08
CA ALA A 28 27.21 2.29 13.68
C ALA A 28 26.35 2.21 12.41
N LEU A 29 26.77 1.42 11.43
CA LEU A 29 25.99 1.19 10.20
C LEU A 29 24.62 0.56 10.49
N GLN A 30 24.53 -0.42 11.41
CA GLN A 30 23.25 -0.99 11.84
C GLN A 30 22.33 0.05 12.47
N TRP A 31 22.88 0.94 13.30
CA TRP A 31 22.11 2.03 13.90
C TRP A 31 21.64 3.06 12.86
N ILE A 32 22.46 3.37 11.86
CA ILE A 32 22.09 4.27 10.75
C ILE A 32 20.90 3.69 9.98
N VAL A 33 20.87 2.38 9.72
CA VAL A 33 19.72 1.75 9.06
C VAL A 33 18.52 1.68 10.02
N SER A 34 18.72 1.21 11.25
CA SER A 34 17.65 0.92 12.21
C SER A 34 16.94 2.17 12.74
N SER A 35 17.64 3.30 12.89
CA SER A 35 17.07 4.56 13.38
C SER A 35 15.87 5.04 12.56
N TYR A 36 15.89 4.85 11.24
CA TYR A 36 14.76 5.13 10.36
C TYR A 36 13.56 4.23 10.65
N THR A 37 13.76 2.92 10.75
CA THR A 37 12.67 1.98 11.02
C THR A 37 12.08 2.21 12.41
N LEU A 38 12.91 2.59 13.39
CA LEU A 38 12.47 2.98 14.72
C LEU A 38 11.63 4.26 14.71
N GLY A 39 12.09 5.31 14.01
CA GLY A 39 11.30 6.53 13.81
C GLY A 39 9.98 6.24 13.09
N PHE A 40 10.01 5.37 12.09
CA PHE A 40 8.82 4.94 11.36
C PHE A 40 7.82 4.22 12.28
N LEU A 41 8.27 3.22 13.05
CA LEU A 41 7.43 2.48 13.99
C LEU A 41 6.82 3.40 15.06
N ALA A 42 7.61 4.34 15.58
CA ALA A 42 7.19 5.28 16.61
C ALA A 42 6.01 6.16 16.18
N ALA A 43 6.00 6.59 14.92
CA ALA A 43 5.00 7.52 14.39
C ALA A 43 3.90 6.87 13.54
N LEU A 44 4.01 5.59 13.16
CA LEU A 44 3.04 4.92 12.28
C LEU A 44 1.62 4.88 12.88
N LEU A 45 1.48 4.35 14.10
CA LEU A 45 0.18 4.25 14.77
C LEU A 45 -0.38 5.63 15.20
N PRO A 46 0.41 6.54 15.82
CA PRO A 46 -0.06 7.90 16.12
C PRO A 46 -0.44 8.69 14.89
N GLY A 47 0.35 8.56 13.81
CA GLY A 47 0.16 9.30 12.56
C GLY A 47 -1.18 9.01 11.91
N GLY A 48 -1.67 7.77 11.99
CA GLY A 48 -3.02 7.43 11.54
C GLY A 48 -4.10 8.21 12.27
N LEU A 49 -4.05 8.22 13.61
CA LEU A 49 -5.03 8.93 14.46
C LEU A 49 -4.96 10.45 14.28
N LEU A 50 -3.74 11.00 14.16
CA LEU A 50 -3.53 12.43 13.93
C LEU A 50 -4.07 12.86 12.56
N GLY A 51 -4.02 11.99 11.55
CA GLY A 51 -4.52 12.26 10.20
C GLY A 51 -6.01 12.56 10.16
N ASP A 52 -6.80 11.77 10.90
CA ASP A 52 -8.24 11.96 11.02
C ASP A 52 -8.60 13.31 11.68
N SER A 53 -7.71 13.85 12.53
CA SER A 53 -7.93 15.09 13.27
C SER A 53 -7.45 16.36 12.54
N ILE A 54 -6.21 16.35 12.02
CA ILE A 54 -5.56 17.53 11.44
C ILE A 54 -5.90 17.66 9.95
N GLY A 55 -6.38 16.59 9.32
CA GLY A 55 -6.58 16.47 7.88
C GLY A 55 -5.42 15.72 7.23
N HIS A 56 -5.76 14.81 6.32
CA HIS A 56 -4.83 13.89 5.66
C HIS A 56 -3.81 14.65 4.80
N ARG A 57 -4.23 15.71 4.09
CA ARG A 57 -3.30 16.50 3.28
C ARG A 57 -2.31 17.24 4.16
N ARG A 58 -2.78 17.89 5.23
CA ARG A 58 -1.92 18.66 6.13
C ARG A 58 -0.89 17.76 6.80
N LEU A 59 -1.32 16.60 7.29
CA LEU A 59 -0.40 15.66 7.91
C LEU A 59 0.57 15.05 6.90
N LEU A 60 0.14 14.77 5.67
CA LEU A 60 1.04 14.35 4.59
C LEU A 60 2.10 15.41 4.29
N LEU A 61 1.72 16.69 4.15
CA LEU A 61 2.67 17.79 3.93
C LEU A 61 3.66 17.92 5.09
N ILE A 62 3.18 17.87 6.34
CA ILE A 62 4.04 17.89 7.53
C ILE A 62 5.02 16.72 7.49
N GLY A 63 4.54 15.52 7.17
CA GLY A 63 5.37 14.32 7.05
C GLY A 63 6.45 14.47 5.97
N VAL A 64 6.12 14.99 4.80
CA VAL A 64 7.09 15.19 3.70
C VAL A 64 8.10 16.27 4.06
N CYS A 65 7.68 17.37 4.68
CA CYS A 65 8.59 18.39 5.20
C CYS A 65 9.54 17.81 6.25
N LEU A 66 9.02 17.02 7.19
CA LEU A 66 9.83 16.36 8.22
C LEU A 66 10.85 15.39 7.60
N PHE A 67 10.43 14.64 6.58
CA PHE A 67 11.32 13.77 5.80
C PHE A 67 12.44 14.57 5.12
N GLY A 68 12.10 15.70 4.47
CA GLY A 68 13.09 16.61 3.87
C GLY A 68 14.07 17.16 4.90
N VAL A 69 13.59 17.69 6.04
CA VAL A 69 14.45 18.18 7.12
C VAL A 69 15.37 17.08 7.63
N GLY A 70 14.86 15.87 7.83
CA GLY A 70 15.67 14.71 8.23
C GLY A 70 16.74 14.36 7.20
N ALA A 71 16.45 14.48 5.90
CA ALA A 71 17.42 14.29 4.82
C ALA A 71 18.48 15.41 4.76
N ALA A 72 18.13 16.64 5.18
CA ALA A 72 19.09 17.74 5.23
C ALA A 72 20.14 17.57 6.34
N VAL A 73 19.79 16.98 7.49
CA VAL A 73 20.70 16.86 8.64
C VAL A 73 22.03 16.16 8.28
N PRO A 74 22.05 15.00 7.60
CA PRO A 74 23.31 14.33 7.23
C PRO A 74 24.12 15.06 6.16
N LEU A 75 23.50 15.94 5.36
CA LEU A 75 24.21 16.76 4.38
C LEU A 75 25.11 17.79 5.06
N PHE A 76 24.60 18.42 6.13
CA PHE A 76 25.31 19.48 6.87
C PHE A 76 26.11 18.96 8.06
N SER A 77 25.70 17.83 8.66
CA SER A 77 26.38 17.20 9.79
C SER A 77 26.72 15.74 9.45
N PRO A 78 27.83 15.48 8.74
CA PRO A 78 28.26 14.15 8.30
C PRO A 78 28.94 13.37 9.44
N THR A 79 28.28 13.30 10.60
CA THR A 79 28.70 12.52 11.77
C THR A 79 27.74 11.34 11.95
N VAL A 80 28.18 10.30 12.66
CA VAL A 80 27.30 9.16 12.99
C VAL A 80 26.04 9.63 13.71
N ILE A 81 26.16 10.57 14.65
CA ILE A 81 25.01 11.12 15.39
C ILE A 81 24.08 11.89 14.46
N GLY A 82 24.63 12.74 13.57
CA GLY A 82 23.84 13.46 12.56
C GLY A 82 23.06 12.52 11.64
N LEU A 83 23.69 11.44 11.20
CA LEU A 83 23.05 10.37 10.41
C LEU A 83 21.91 9.70 11.18
N LEU A 84 22.13 9.33 12.45
CA LEU A 84 21.11 8.70 13.29
C LEU A 84 19.90 9.62 13.49
N VAL A 85 20.14 10.89 13.84
CA VAL A 85 19.07 11.88 14.07
C VAL A 85 18.32 12.15 12.76
N GLY A 86 19.04 12.43 11.68
CA GLY A 86 18.42 12.68 10.36
C GLY A 86 17.55 11.50 9.92
N ARG A 87 18.06 10.28 10.02
CA ARG A 87 17.34 9.05 9.66
C ARG A 87 16.12 8.80 10.55
N ALA A 88 16.22 9.03 11.85
CA ALA A 88 15.06 8.93 12.75
C ALA A 88 13.97 9.93 12.37
N VAL A 89 14.34 11.18 12.09
CA VAL A 89 13.43 12.23 11.62
C VAL A 89 12.79 11.88 10.28
N MET A 90 13.57 11.33 9.33
CA MET A 90 13.04 10.79 8.08
C MET A 90 12.01 9.69 8.32
N GLY A 91 12.31 8.76 9.23
CA GLY A 91 11.39 7.68 9.61
C GLY A 91 10.07 8.21 10.16
N LEU A 92 10.12 9.19 11.06
CA LEU A 92 8.95 9.86 11.61
C LEU A 92 8.08 10.46 10.48
N GLY A 93 8.68 11.18 9.53
CA GLY A 93 7.97 11.77 8.40
C GLY A 93 7.39 10.73 7.43
N ALA A 94 8.16 9.68 7.14
CA ALA A 94 7.78 8.59 6.25
C ALA A 94 6.59 7.77 6.75
N SER A 95 6.39 7.70 8.07
CA SER A 95 5.34 6.89 8.72
C SER A 95 3.92 7.25 8.26
N VAL A 96 3.68 8.53 7.94
CA VAL A 96 2.37 9.03 7.52
C VAL A 96 2.16 8.95 6.01
N PHE A 97 3.19 8.64 5.21
CA PHE A 97 3.08 8.66 3.74
C PHE A 97 2.02 7.66 3.26
N THR A 98 2.09 6.43 3.75
CA THR A 98 1.20 5.33 3.34
C THR A 98 -0.26 5.59 3.73
N PRO A 99 -0.59 5.79 5.02
CA PRO A 99 -1.99 5.96 5.43
C PRO A 99 -2.60 7.26 4.88
N MET A 100 -1.87 8.39 4.88
CA MET A 100 -2.44 9.67 4.45
C MET A 100 -2.67 9.73 2.94
N SER A 101 -1.74 9.18 2.14
CA SER A 101 -1.92 9.17 0.69
C SER A 101 -3.06 8.25 0.24
N LEU A 102 -3.25 7.09 0.89
CA LEU A 102 -4.39 6.21 0.62
C LEU A 102 -5.73 6.87 1.00
N ALA A 103 -5.77 7.59 2.13
CA ALA A 103 -6.97 8.29 2.56
C ALA A 103 -7.35 9.48 1.66
N LEU A 104 -6.38 10.07 0.95
CA LEU A 104 -6.62 11.13 -0.03
C LEU A 104 -7.22 10.62 -1.35
N ILE A 105 -6.98 9.36 -1.73
CA ILE A 105 -7.45 8.83 -3.03
C ILE A 105 -8.97 8.91 -3.18
N PRO A 106 -9.80 8.45 -2.22
CA PRO A 106 -11.25 8.53 -2.35
C PRO A 106 -11.80 9.96 -2.42
N TRP A 107 -11.05 10.92 -1.87
CA TRP A 107 -11.40 12.34 -1.86
C TRP A 107 -11.03 13.03 -3.18
N LEU A 108 -9.89 12.65 -3.79
CA LEU A 108 -9.42 13.21 -5.07
C LEU A 108 -10.05 12.55 -6.30
N VAL A 109 -10.51 11.30 -6.18
CA VAL A 109 -10.86 10.47 -7.33
C VAL A 109 -12.28 9.91 -7.20
N GLN A 110 -13.07 10.10 -8.26
CA GLN A 110 -14.43 9.55 -8.39
C GLN A 110 -14.42 8.01 -8.33
N ALA A 111 -15.53 7.43 -7.86
CA ALA A 111 -15.64 6.01 -7.54
C ALA A 111 -15.15 5.05 -8.64
N PRO A 112 -15.44 5.25 -9.95
CA PRO A 112 -14.97 4.34 -11.01
C PRO A 112 -13.46 4.28 -11.15
N TYR A 113 -12.78 5.39 -10.87
CA TYR A 113 -11.34 5.54 -11.08
C TYR A 113 -10.52 5.23 -9.83
N ARG A 114 -11.14 5.04 -8.66
CA ARG A 114 -10.44 4.75 -7.39
C ARG A 114 -9.58 3.50 -7.47
N ALA A 115 -10.09 2.42 -8.06
CA ALA A 115 -9.33 1.18 -8.23
C ALA A 115 -8.08 1.40 -9.09
N ARG A 116 -8.20 2.19 -10.16
CA ARG A 116 -7.07 2.56 -11.03
C ARG A 116 -6.07 3.46 -10.31
N ALA A 117 -6.54 4.44 -9.53
CA ALA A 117 -5.68 5.30 -8.73
C ALA A 117 -4.90 4.51 -7.67
N THR A 118 -5.56 3.60 -6.95
CA THR A 118 -4.89 2.69 -6.00
C THR A 118 -3.90 1.76 -6.70
N ALA A 119 -4.21 1.28 -7.91
CA ALA A 119 -3.27 0.48 -8.69
C ALA A 119 -2.01 1.28 -9.09
N ILE A 120 -2.15 2.53 -9.51
CA ILE A 120 -1.02 3.44 -9.82
C ILE A 120 -0.20 3.71 -8.54
N TRP A 121 -0.87 3.96 -7.42
CA TRP A 121 -0.24 4.16 -6.12
C TRP A 121 0.61 2.94 -5.71
N SER A 122 0.06 1.73 -5.84
CA SER A 122 0.78 0.48 -5.57
C SER A 122 1.95 0.28 -6.53
N ALA A 123 1.75 0.52 -7.83
CA ALA A 123 2.79 0.43 -8.85
C ALA A 123 3.96 1.37 -8.55
N ALA A 124 3.69 2.61 -8.10
CA ALA A 124 4.72 3.55 -7.70
C ALA A 124 5.55 3.05 -6.50
N GLY A 125 4.93 2.33 -5.55
CA GLY A 125 5.63 1.67 -4.45
C GLY A 125 6.52 0.53 -4.93
N SER A 126 5.97 -0.35 -5.76
CA SER A 126 6.69 -1.49 -6.34
C SER A 126 7.86 -1.07 -7.23
N LEU A 127 7.73 0.02 -7.98
CA LEU A 127 8.82 0.60 -8.78
C LEU A 127 9.89 1.27 -7.91
N GLY A 128 9.51 1.88 -6.78
CA GLY A 128 10.47 2.56 -5.91
C GLY A 128 11.52 1.63 -5.31
N ALA A 129 11.14 0.39 -4.97
CA ALA A 129 12.04 -0.58 -4.36
C ALA A 129 13.29 -0.91 -5.23
N PRO A 130 13.17 -1.30 -6.52
CA PRO A 130 14.32 -1.49 -7.41
C PRO A 130 15.02 -0.19 -7.82
N LEU A 131 14.31 0.93 -7.84
CA LEU A 131 14.92 2.22 -8.19
C LEU A 131 15.94 2.68 -7.15
N GLY A 132 15.74 2.35 -5.87
CA GLY A 132 16.66 2.73 -4.80
C GLY A 132 18.10 2.29 -5.03
N PRO A 133 18.39 0.99 -5.27
CA PRO A 133 19.74 0.53 -5.55
C PRO A 133 20.35 1.11 -6.84
N ILE A 134 19.56 1.33 -7.90
CA ILE A 134 20.06 1.91 -9.16
C ILE A 134 20.42 3.39 -8.97
N LEU A 135 19.47 4.19 -8.51
CA LEU A 135 19.66 5.63 -8.28
C LEU A 135 20.72 5.87 -7.21
N GLY A 136 20.69 5.07 -6.15
CA GLY A 136 21.70 5.05 -5.11
C GLY A 136 23.07 4.77 -5.66
N GLY A 137 23.25 3.65 -6.35
CA GLY A 137 24.53 3.27 -6.92
C GLY A 137 25.10 4.35 -7.83
N LEU A 138 24.28 4.89 -8.74
CA LEU A 138 24.69 5.98 -9.65
C LEU A 138 25.07 7.24 -8.88
N ALA A 139 24.30 7.60 -7.86
CA ALA A 139 24.56 8.79 -7.08
C ALA A 139 25.84 8.65 -6.23
N ILE A 140 26.05 7.46 -5.64
CA ILE A 140 27.19 7.16 -4.78
C ILE A 140 28.49 7.11 -5.59
N ASP A 141 28.50 6.43 -6.74
CA ASP A 141 29.72 6.31 -7.56
C ASP A 141 30.22 7.66 -8.08
N ASN A 142 29.32 8.63 -8.30
CA ASN A 142 29.67 9.97 -8.83
C ASN A 142 29.89 11.04 -7.75
N TRP A 143 29.06 11.05 -6.70
CA TRP A 143 29.00 12.14 -5.71
C TRP A 143 29.10 11.66 -4.26
N GLY A 144 29.32 10.36 -4.03
CA GLY A 144 29.42 9.73 -2.72
C GLY A 144 28.08 9.59 -2.00
N TRP A 145 28.10 8.99 -0.81
CA TRP A 145 26.90 8.70 -0.02
C TRP A 145 26.01 9.91 0.31
N LYS A 146 26.57 11.13 0.36
CA LYS A 146 25.78 12.35 0.64
C LYS A 146 24.73 12.60 -0.43
N ALA A 147 24.99 12.20 -1.68
CA ALA A 147 24.07 12.38 -2.78
C ALA A 147 22.73 11.65 -2.57
N MET A 148 22.74 10.54 -1.83
CA MET A 148 21.53 9.84 -1.38
C MET A 148 20.58 10.79 -0.65
N PHE A 149 21.11 11.50 0.36
CA PHE A 149 20.34 12.43 1.17
C PHE A 149 19.94 13.68 0.37
N ALA A 150 20.77 14.10 -0.58
CA ALA A 150 20.43 15.21 -1.48
C ALA A 150 19.24 14.85 -2.40
N ILE A 151 19.21 13.63 -2.94
CA ILE A 151 18.08 13.12 -3.74
C ILE A 151 16.81 13.09 -2.90
N ASP A 152 16.88 12.58 -1.67
CA ASP A 152 15.74 12.53 -0.76
C ASP A 152 15.25 13.93 -0.38
N PHE A 153 16.17 14.87 -0.12
CA PHE A 153 15.86 16.26 0.19
C PHE A 153 15.17 16.98 -0.98
N VAL A 154 15.75 16.92 -2.18
CA VAL A 154 15.20 17.53 -3.39
C VAL A 154 13.87 16.88 -3.77
N GLY A 155 13.77 15.55 -3.66
CA GLY A 155 12.55 14.80 -3.90
C GLY A 155 11.42 15.19 -2.93
N ALA A 156 11.75 15.39 -1.64
CA ALA A 156 10.81 15.88 -0.66
C ALA A 156 10.34 17.30 -0.97
N LEU A 157 11.25 18.21 -1.32
CA LEU A 157 10.91 19.59 -1.69
C LEU A 157 9.99 19.64 -2.92
N ALA A 158 10.34 18.89 -3.98
CA ALA A 158 9.53 18.75 -5.17
C ALA A 158 8.13 18.20 -4.84
N LEU A 159 8.07 17.18 -3.97
CA LEU A 159 6.81 16.61 -3.55
C LEU A 159 5.96 17.61 -2.74
N VAL A 160 6.56 18.39 -1.83
CA VAL A 160 5.84 19.45 -1.10
C VAL A 160 5.24 20.46 -2.08
N MET A 161 6.01 20.92 -3.08
CA MET A 161 5.51 21.87 -4.08
C MET A 161 4.34 21.30 -4.88
N VAL A 162 4.44 20.05 -5.33
CA VAL A 162 3.37 19.37 -6.08
C VAL A 162 2.13 19.16 -5.21
N LEU A 163 2.29 18.66 -3.97
CA LEU A 163 1.17 18.45 -3.05
C LEU A 163 0.50 19.78 -2.66
N ALA A 164 1.28 20.85 -2.49
CA ALA A 164 0.77 22.17 -2.17
C ALA A 164 -0.02 22.78 -3.33
N ALA A 165 0.48 22.65 -4.56
CA ALA A 165 -0.13 23.23 -5.76
C ALA A 165 -1.32 22.42 -6.31
N CYS A 166 -1.25 21.09 -6.30
CA CYS A 166 -2.20 20.24 -7.02
C CYS A 166 -3.29 19.62 -6.14
N ILE A 167 -3.08 19.52 -4.82
CA ILE A 167 -4.05 18.89 -3.92
C ILE A 167 -4.75 20.00 -3.13
N PRO A 168 -6.09 20.14 -3.20
CA PRO A 168 -6.81 21.11 -2.39
C PRO A 168 -6.83 20.70 -0.89
N PRO A 169 -7.11 21.62 0.05
CA PRO A 169 -7.31 21.26 1.45
C PRO A 169 -8.43 20.24 1.66
N ASP A 170 -8.19 19.20 2.44
CA ASP A 170 -9.21 18.21 2.80
C ASP A 170 -10.01 18.66 4.05
N PRO A 171 -11.29 18.27 4.17
CA PRO A 171 -12.14 18.68 5.29
C PRO A 171 -11.67 18.05 6.60
N MET A 172 -11.52 18.89 7.64
CA MET A 172 -11.19 18.44 9.00
C MET A 172 -12.38 17.68 9.58
N ARG A 173 -12.10 16.54 10.24
CA ARG A 173 -13.13 15.80 10.97
C ARG A 173 -12.94 16.01 12.47
N PRO A 174 -14.03 16.19 13.24
CA PRO A 174 -13.93 16.34 14.68
C PRO A 174 -13.33 15.08 15.30
N VAL A 175 -12.36 15.30 16.20
CA VAL A 175 -11.60 14.25 16.88
C VAL A 175 -12.55 13.42 17.73
N ARG A 176 -12.77 12.15 17.36
CA ARG A 176 -13.57 11.24 18.19
C ARG A 176 -12.76 10.60 19.32
N ARG A 177 -11.41 10.59 19.26
CA ARG A 177 -10.54 9.94 20.25
C ARG A 177 -9.20 10.66 20.42
N ALA A 178 -8.80 10.89 21.67
CA ALA A 178 -7.47 11.41 22.00
C ALA A 178 -6.38 10.37 21.69
N ALA A 179 -5.21 10.82 21.23
CA ALA A 179 -4.07 9.95 20.98
C ALA A 179 -3.54 9.38 22.31
N PRO A 180 -3.39 8.06 22.46
CA PRO A 180 -2.89 7.42 23.68
C PRO A 180 -1.36 7.62 23.83
N ALA A 181 -0.95 8.83 24.23
CA ALA A 181 0.44 9.24 24.40
C ALA A 181 1.32 8.28 25.23
N PRO A 182 0.87 7.72 26.39
CA PRO A 182 1.71 6.82 27.16
C PRO A 182 2.01 5.52 26.42
N GLN A 183 1.04 4.93 25.73
CA GLN A 183 1.25 3.70 24.97
C GLN A 183 2.22 3.91 23.77
N ILE A 184 2.18 5.08 23.15
CA ILE A 184 3.11 5.46 22.07
C ILE A 184 4.54 5.57 22.60
N LEU A 185 4.71 6.23 23.74
CA LEU A 185 6.02 6.38 24.39
C LEU A 185 6.59 5.02 24.83
N LEU A 186 5.77 4.17 25.46
CA LEU A 186 6.19 2.85 25.92
C LEU A 186 6.53 1.90 24.76
N SER A 187 5.72 1.87 23.69
CA SER A 187 6.02 1.04 22.51
C SER A 187 7.29 1.50 21.79
N THR A 188 7.45 2.80 21.61
CA THR A 188 8.66 3.39 21.01
C THR A 188 9.91 3.08 21.84
N ALA A 189 9.85 3.32 23.15
CA ALA A 189 10.95 3.01 24.06
C ALA A 189 11.29 1.51 24.06
N GLY A 190 10.27 0.65 24.05
CA GLY A 190 10.42 -0.80 23.97
C GLY A 190 11.19 -1.24 22.72
N PHE A 191 10.80 -0.76 21.54
CA PHE A 191 11.51 -1.07 20.29
C PHE A 191 12.94 -0.51 20.28
N ILE A 192 13.15 0.74 20.72
CA ILE A 192 14.50 1.32 20.80
C ILE A 192 15.42 0.47 21.69
N LEU A 193 14.92 0.07 22.86
CA LEU A 193 15.69 -0.74 23.82
C LEU A 193 15.99 -2.15 23.30
N ILE A 194 15.04 -2.80 22.61
CA ILE A 194 15.28 -4.10 21.96
C ILE A 194 16.35 -3.96 20.87
N THR A 195 16.24 -2.98 19.98
CA THR A 195 17.27 -2.73 18.96
C THR A 195 18.62 -2.44 19.61
N ALA A 196 18.64 -1.59 20.65
CA ALA A 196 19.86 -1.28 21.37
C ALA A 196 20.50 -2.51 21.98
N GLY A 197 19.70 -3.40 22.57
CA GLY A 197 20.20 -4.63 23.17
C GLY A 197 20.72 -5.64 22.15
N LEU A 198 20.06 -5.75 21.00
CA LEU A 198 20.50 -6.61 19.91
C LEU A 198 21.80 -6.10 19.28
N ILE A 199 21.86 -4.82 18.89
CA ILE A 199 23.05 -4.23 18.23
C ILE A 199 24.27 -4.19 19.17
N ASN A 200 24.06 -3.97 20.48
CA ASN A 200 25.15 -3.91 21.46
C ASN A 200 25.48 -5.28 22.11
N SER A 201 24.97 -6.38 21.57
CA SER A 201 25.28 -7.74 22.04
C SER A 201 26.80 -8.05 21.97
N PRO A 202 27.41 -8.72 22.97
CA PRO A 202 26.78 -9.40 24.13
C PRO A 202 26.44 -8.51 25.35
N GLY A 203 26.85 -7.24 25.39
CA GLY A 203 26.57 -6.34 26.52
C GLY A 203 25.15 -5.77 26.58
N GLY A 204 24.33 -6.03 25.57
CA GLY A 204 22.99 -5.44 25.41
C GLY A 204 21.84 -6.19 26.09
N TYR A 205 22.07 -7.30 26.80
CA TYR A 205 21.00 -8.13 27.35
C TYR A 205 20.02 -7.36 28.25
N MET A 206 20.52 -6.44 29.09
CA MET A 206 19.69 -5.59 29.94
C MET A 206 18.79 -4.67 29.13
N ALA A 207 19.29 -4.12 28.02
CA ALA A 207 18.49 -3.29 27.13
C ALA A 207 17.42 -4.13 26.42
N THR A 208 17.74 -5.34 25.96
CA THR A 208 16.75 -6.25 25.35
C THR A 208 15.66 -6.63 26.34
N THR A 209 16.00 -7.04 27.57
CA THR A 209 15.02 -7.43 28.58
C THR A 209 14.17 -6.26 29.04
N SER A 210 14.76 -5.08 29.21
CA SER A 210 14.03 -3.85 29.54
C SER A 210 13.09 -3.42 28.42
N GLY A 211 13.50 -3.58 27.16
CA GLY A 211 12.67 -3.28 26.00
C GLY A 211 11.49 -4.24 25.86
N VAL A 212 11.73 -5.55 26.06
CA VAL A 212 10.65 -6.56 26.12
C VAL A 212 9.69 -6.25 27.27
N ALA A 213 10.20 -5.90 28.45
CA ALA A 213 9.38 -5.51 29.59
C ALA A 213 8.54 -4.26 29.27
N ALA A 214 9.12 -3.23 28.65
CA ALA A 214 8.40 -2.02 28.23
C ALA A 214 7.29 -2.33 27.22
N LEU A 215 7.53 -3.23 26.26
CA LEU A 215 6.48 -3.70 25.35
C LEU A 215 5.38 -4.47 26.09
N ILE A 216 5.74 -5.37 27.02
CA ILE A 216 4.74 -6.10 27.83
C ILE A 216 3.88 -5.11 28.63
N VAL A 217 4.50 -4.13 29.29
CA VAL A 217 3.78 -3.08 30.02
C VAL A 217 2.90 -2.29 29.07
N CYS A 218 3.39 -1.93 27.88
CA CYS A 218 2.58 -1.27 26.86
C CYS A 218 1.32 -2.09 26.53
N LEU A 219 1.47 -3.39 26.28
CA LEU A 219 0.35 -4.28 25.95
C LEU A 219 -0.64 -4.42 27.12
N VAL A 220 -0.14 -4.49 28.36
CA VAL A 220 -0.98 -4.53 29.56
C VAL A 220 -1.76 -3.24 29.73
N VAL A 221 -1.12 -2.07 29.56
CA VAL A 221 -1.79 -0.77 29.59
C VAL A 221 -2.83 -0.69 28.47
N ASP A 222 -2.47 -1.06 27.25
CA ASP A 222 -3.35 -1.03 26.08
C ASP A 222 -4.60 -1.88 26.28
N SER A 223 -4.44 -3.09 26.83
CA SER A 223 -5.54 -4.01 27.14
C SER A 223 -6.52 -3.51 28.22
N ARG A 224 -6.08 -2.56 29.06
CA ARG A 224 -6.89 -1.97 30.14
C ARG A 224 -7.53 -0.65 29.74
N THR A 225 -7.14 -0.07 28.62
CA THR A 225 -7.66 1.23 28.14
C THR A 225 -8.83 1.06 27.18
N GLN A 226 -9.79 2.00 27.22
CA GLN A 226 -10.96 2.01 26.32
C GLN A 226 -10.62 2.39 24.86
N SER A 227 -9.38 2.82 24.60
CA SER A 227 -8.88 3.25 23.29
C SER A 227 -7.57 2.54 22.94
N PRO A 228 -7.60 1.23 22.65
CA PRO A 228 -6.39 0.47 22.34
C PRO A 228 -5.72 0.98 21.06
N LEU A 229 -4.39 1.04 21.06
CA LEU A 229 -3.54 1.39 19.93
C LEU A 229 -3.61 0.37 18.81
N ALA A 230 -3.71 -0.91 19.17
CA ALA A 230 -3.78 -2.01 18.23
C ALA A 230 -4.86 -3.00 18.68
N ASP A 231 -5.73 -3.40 17.76
CA ASP A 231 -6.69 -4.47 18.04
C ASP A 231 -5.99 -5.84 17.99
N LEU A 232 -5.32 -6.20 19.09
CA LEU A 232 -4.62 -7.47 19.25
C LEU A 232 -5.57 -8.66 19.26
N SER A 233 -6.89 -8.45 19.39
CA SER A 233 -7.87 -9.52 19.29
C SER A 233 -7.84 -10.19 17.90
N LEU A 234 -7.39 -9.47 16.86
CA LEU A 234 -7.16 -10.02 15.52
C LEU A 234 -6.12 -11.14 15.51
N LEU A 235 -5.10 -11.07 16.37
CA LEU A 235 -4.08 -12.13 16.51
C LEU A 235 -4.63 -13.39 17.20
N ARG A 236 -5.82 -13.33 17.79
CA ARG A 236 -6.52 -14.52 18.31
C ARG A 236 -7.02 -15.39 17.16
N ASN A 237 -7.31 -14.81 16.00
CA ASN A 237 -7.62 -15.57 14.79
C ASN A 237 -6.33 -16.22 14.28
N HIS A 238 -6.35 -17.56 14.24
CA HIS A 238 -5.21 -18.36 13.82
C HIS A 238 -4.70 -17.99 12.42
N HIS A 239 -5.61 -17.74 11.46
CA HIS A 239 -5.26 -17.43 10.08
C HIS A 239 -4.63 -16.04 9.91
N PHE A 240 -5.15 -15.06 10.65
CA PHE A 240 -4.56 -13.72 10.69
C PHE A 240 -3.16 -13.77 11.32
N ARG A 241 -3.02 -14.48 12.45
CA ARG A 241 -1.75 -14.64 13.16
C ARG A 241 -0.68 -15.32 12.32
N THR A 242 -0.98 -16.44 11.66
CA THR A 242 0.02 -17.15 10.83
C THR A 242 0.47 -16.32 9.64
N SER A 243 -0.45 -15.57 9.02
CA SER A 243 -0.13 -14.67 7.92
C SER A 243 0.76 -13.51 8.38
N ALA A 244 0.40 -12.87 9.49
CA ALA A 244 1.18 -11.78 10.06
C ALA A 244 2.59 -12.23 10.49
N MET A 245 2.71 -13.38 11.16
CA MET A 245 4.01 -13.93 11.55
C MET A 245 4.85 -14.36 10.34
N GLY A 246 4.23 -14.95 9.31
CA GLY A 246 4.92 -15.29 8.07
C GLY A 246 5.48 -14.05 7.37
N LEU A 247 4.69 -12.98 7.28
CA LEU A 247 5.12 -11.69 6.71
C LEU A 247 6.25 -11.04 7.52
N MET A 248 6.23 -11.18 8.85
CA MET A 248 7.32 -10.73 9.72
C MET A 248 8.63 -11.44 9.37
N VAL A 249 8.59 -12.78 9.21
CA VAL A 249 9.77 -13.58 8.83
C VAL A 249 10.29 -13.20 7.44
N VAL A 250 9.39 -13.01 6.46
CA VAL A 250 9.77 -12.57 5.12
C VAL A 250 10.53 -11.24 5.15
N ASN A 251 10.00 -10.23 5.86
CA ASN A 251 10.66 -8.93 5.98
C ASN A 251 11.96 -8.99 6.79
N LEU A 252 12.02 -9.82 7.82
CA LEU A 252 13.23 -10.05 8.61
C LEU A 252 14.39 -10.52 7.72
N VAL A 253 14.13 -11.51 6.85
CA VAL A 253 15.15 -12.02 5.94
C VAL A 253 15.50 -10.96 4.89
N LEU A 254 14.51 -10.34 4.26
CA LEU A 254 14.72 -9.33 3.21
C LEU A 254 15.64 -8.21 3.69
N PHE A 255 15.31 -7.57 4.81
CA PHE A 255 16.06 -6.40 5.29
C PHE A 255 17.42 -6.78 5.88
N GLY A 256 17.57 -7.96 6.47
CA GLY A 256 18.89 -8.42 6.90
C GLY A 256 19.79 -8.79 5.71
N VAL A 257 19.26 -9.40 4.65
CA VAL A 257 20.02 -9.68 3.42
C VAL A 257 20.39 -8.38 2.72
N LEU A 258 19.47 -7.42 2.62
CA LEU A 258 19.76 -6.10 2.08
C LEU A 258 20.85 -5.37 2.88
N PHE A 259 20.99 -5.62 4.18
CA PHE A 259 22.09 -5.09 4.98
C PHE A 259 23.44 -5.78 4.68
N ILE A 260 23.45 -7.11 4.50
CA ILE A 260 24.68 -7.91 4.37
C ILE A 260 25.26 -7.90 2.96
N VAL A 261 24.42 -8.08 1.94
CA VAL A 261 24.87 -8.37 0.56
C VAL A 261 25.59 -7.21 -0.13
N PRO A 262 25.18 -5.93 0.01
CA PRO A 262 25.92 -4.82 -0.61
C PRO A 262 27.37 -4.72 -0.14
N GLY A 263 27.64 -4.98 1.15
CA GLY A 263 29.00 -5.03 1.68
C GLY A 263 29.84 -6.16 1.06
N PHE A 264 29.22 -7.30 0.76
CA PHE A 264 29.90 -8.36 0.03
C PHE A 264 30.24 -7.95 -1.41
N ILE A 265 29.24 -7.46 -2.16
CA ILE A 265 29.42 -7.13 -3.58
C ILE A 265 30.42 -5.98 -3.76
N GLN A 266 30.33 -4.94 -2.94
CA GLN A 266 31.18 -3.76 -3.11
C GLN A 266 32.55 -3.93 -2.45
N SER A 267 32.61 -4.42 -1.20
CA SER A 267 33.87 -4.49 -0.46
C SER A 267 34.67 -5.76 -0.74
N VAL A 268 34.02 -6.92 -0.92
CA VAL A 268 34.72 -8.20 -1.15
C VAL A 268 34.96 -8.45 -2.63
N LEU A 269 33.93 -8.34 -3.48
CA LEU A 269 34.09 -8.52 -4.93
C LEU A 269 34.69 -7.29 -5.64
N GLY A 270 34.76 -6.14 -4.96
CA GLY A 270 35.34 -4.92 -5.52
C GLY A 270 34.50 -4.26 -6.62
N HIS A 271 33.20 -4.57 -6.70
CA HIS A 271 32.30 -3.93 -7.66
C HIS A 271 31.93 -2.50 -7.21
N SER A 272 31.60 -1.64 -8.17
CA SER A 272 31.12 -0.29 -7.89
C SER A 272 29.71 -0.31 -7.25
N ALA A 273 29.25 0.82 -6.70
CA ALA A 273 27.93 0.93 -6.09
C ALA A 273 26.81 0.74 -7.13
N VAL A 274 26.99 1.24 -8.37
CA VAL A 274 26.06 0.98 -9.49
C VAL A 274 25.97 -0.51 -9.77
N ALA A 275 27.11 -1.20 -9.92
CA ALA A 275 27.13 -2.63 -10.20
C ALA A 275 26.46 -3.43 -9.06
N GLY A 276 26.72 -3.05 -7.80
CA GLY A 276 26.04 -3.61 -6.64
C GLY A 276 24.52 -3.41 -6.67
N GLY A 277 24.06 -2.22 -7.07
CA GLY A 277 22.64 -1.93 -7.23
C GLY A 277 21.99 -2.74 -8.35
N LEU A 278 22.66 -2.88 -9.49
CA LEU A 278 22.21 -3.70 -10.62
C LEU A 278 22.13 -5.18 -10.26
N MET A 279 23.07 -5.68 -9.46
CA MET A 279 23.06 -7.07 -8.96
C MET A 279 21.90 -7.37 -8.01
N LEU A 280 21.22 -6.36 -7.46
CA LEU A 280 20.00 -6.52 -6.67
C LEU A 280 18.72 -6.52 -7.53
N LEU A 281 18.78 -6.14 -8.81
CA LEU A 281 17.60 -6.12 -9.69
C LEU A 281 16.94 -7.48 -9.93
N PRO A 282 17.69 -8.60 -10.08
CA PRO A 282 17.08 -9.92 -10.20
C PRO A 282 16.14 -10.24 -9.04
N MET A 283 16.47 -9.83 -7.81
CA MET A 283 15.61 -9.98 -6.63
C MET A 283 14.31 -9.19 -6.77
N ALA A 284 14.39 -7.94 -7.21
CA ALA A 284 13.20 -7.10 -7.39
C ALA A 284 12.28 -7.62 -8.51
N ALA A 285 12.86 -8.01 -9.65
CA ALA A 285 12.13 -8.62 -10.77
C ALA A 285 11.46 -9.93 -10.34
N ALA A 286 12.20 -10.79 -9.64
CA ALA A 286 11.70 -12.01 -9.04
C ALA A 286 10.54 -11.76 -8.05
N THR A 287 10.59 -10.69 -7.26
CA THR A 287 9.49 -10.29 -6.37
C THR A 287 8.22 -9.95 -7.15
N GLY A 288 8.36 -9.24 -8.27
CA GLY A 288 7.24 -9.00 -9.19
C GLY A 288 6.67 -10.30 -9.74
N LEU A 289 7.53 -11.18 -10.26
CA LEU A 289 7.13 -12.48 -10.82
C LEU A 289 6.45 -13.38 -9.78
N GLY A 290 6.97 -13.43 -8.55
CA GLY A 290 6.36 -14.16 -7.44
C GLY A 290 4.97 -13.63 -7.08
N SER A 291 4.78 -12.31 -7.14
CA SER A 291 3.47 -11.66 -6.92
C SER A 291 2.46 -12.00 -8.01
N PHE A 292 2.89 -12.04 -9.28
CA PHE A 292 2.03 -12.51 -10.39
C PHE A 292 1.70 -14.00 -10.29
N ALA A 293 2.69 -14.82 -9.93
CA ALA A 293 2.47 -16.24 -9.67
C ALA A 293 1.45 -16.42 -8.53
N ALA A 294 1.50 -15.57 -7.51
CA ALA A 294 0.51 -15.57 -6.44
C ALA A 294 -0.91 -15.28 -6.94
N ALA A 295 -1.07 -14.23 -7.72
CA ALA A 295 -2.35 -13.84 -8.30
C ALA A 295 -2.95 -14.93 -9.22
N ARG A 296 -2.10 -15.73 -9.88
CA ARG A 296 -2.55 -16.86 -10.71
C ARG A 296 -2.91 -18.09 -9.87
N ALA A 297 -2.08 -18.40 -8.87
CA ALA A 297 -2.30 -19.54 -7.98
C ALA A 297 -3.52 -19.36 -7.07
N SER A 298 -3.92 -18.12 -6.77
CA SER A 298 -5.12 -17.83 -5.97
C SER A 298 -6.44 -18.28 -6.63
N LYS A 299 -6.42 -18.59 -7.94
CA LYS A 299 -7.55 -19.20 -8.65
C LYS A 299 -7.87 -20.62 -8.16
N HIS A 300 -6.91 -21.30 -7.53
CA HIS A 300 -7.08 -22.63 -6.95
C HIS A 300 -7.08 -22.57 -5.42
N PRO A 301 -8.18 -22.94 -4.74
CA PRO A 301 -8.31 -22.78 -3.28
C PRO A 301 -7.29 -23.57 -2.46
N GLN A 302 -6.81 -24.71 -2.98
CA GLN A 302 -5.78 -25.54 -2.34
C GLN A 302 -4.37 -24.92 -2.43
N SER A 303 -4.09 -24.14 -3.49
CA SER A 303 -2.79 -23.52 -3.71
C SER A 303 -2.55 -22.31 -2.80
N ALA A 304 -3.60 -21.59 -2.40
CA ALA A 304 -3.50 -20.42 -1.52
C ALA A 304 -2.95 -20.76 -0.12
N GLN A 305 -3.25 -21.98 0.35
CA GLN A 305 -2.79 -22.55 1.63
C GLN A 305 -1.28 -22.71 1.69
N LEU A 306 -0.73 -23.15 0.56
CA LEU A 306 0.64 -23.62 0.44
C LEU A 306 1.56 -22.49 0.01
N ALA A 307 1.02 -21.38 -0.47
CA ALA A 307 1.82 -20.31 -1.06
C ALA A 307 2.71 -19.56 -0.06
N LEU A 308 2.22 -19.31 1.16
CA LEU A 308 3.05 -18.73 2.21
C LEU A 308 4.21 -19.67 2.61
N PRO A 309 3.96 -20.94 3.01
CA PRO A 309 5.05 -21.84 3.35
C PRO A 309 5.95 -22.18 2.15
N SER A 310 5.43 -22.29 0.92
CA SER A 310 6.27 -22.52 -0.26
C SER A 310 7.16 -21.32 -0.57
N GLY A 311 6.65 -20.09 -0.44
CA GLY A 311 7.47 -18.89 -0.57
C GLY A 311 8.57 -18.81 0.50
N LEU A 312 8.27 -19.18 1.75
CA LEU A 312 9.29 -19.30 2.79
C LEU A 312 10.32 -20.40 2.50
N VAL A 313 9.91 -21.55 1.97
CA VAL A 313 10.84 -22.60 1.52
C VAL A 313 11.74 -22.09 0.40
N LEU A 314 11.19 -21.36 -0.59
CA LEU A 314 12.00 -20.74 -1.65
C LEU A 314 13.03 -19.76 -1.08
N ILE A 315 12.63 -18.92 -0.12
CA ILE A 315 13.54 -18.02 0.60
C ILE A 315 14.64 -18.84 1.31
N GLY A 316 14.25 -19.89 2.04
CA GLY A 316 15.18 -20.75 2.76
C GLY A 316 16.21 -21.43 1.85
N ILE A 317 15.75 -22.03 0.75
CA ILE A 317 16.64 -22.63 -0.28
C ILE A 317 17.55 -21.56 -0.89
N GLY A 318 17.00 -20.39 -1.21
CA GLY A 318 17.77 -19.27 -1.74
C GLY A 318 18.90 -18.84 -0.82
N MET A 319 18.64 -18.71 0.48
CA MET A 319 19.68 -18.41 1.47
C MET A 319 20.68 -19.54 1.65
N GLY A 320 20.25 -20.80 1.50
CA GLY A 320 21.15 -21.96 1.54
C GLY A 320 22.12 -22.00 0.35
N ILE A 321 21.62 -21.68 -0.86
CA ILE A 321 22.45 -21.56 -2.07
C ILE A 321 23.41 -20.37 -1.93
N ALA A 322 22.92 -19.22 -1.46
CA ALA A 322 23.75 -18.04 -1.24
C ALA A 322 24.83 -18.24 -0.14
N ALA A 323 24.64 -19.23 0.75
CA ALA A 323 25.61 -19.60 1.77
C ALA A 323 26.68 -20.59 1.30
N THR A 324 26.57 -21.13 0.07
CA THR A 324 27.61 -22.01 -0.48
C THR A 324 28.86 -21.18 -0.77
N LYS A 325 30.00 -21.62 -0.24
CA LYS A 325 31.27 -20.90 -0.26
C LYS A 325 31.48 -20.15 -1.57
N VAL A 326 31.69 -18.84 -1.43
CA VAL A 326 32.04 -17.83 -2.45
C VAL A 326 33.35 -18.13 -3.24
N VAL A 327 33.85 -19.36 -3.25
CA VAL A 327 34.97 -19.77 -4.12
C VAL A 327 34.56 -19.76 -5.61
N SER A 328 33.26 -19.69 -5.92
CA SER A 328 32.71 -19.77 -7.30
C SER A 328 32.21 -18.45 -7.90
N GLY A 329 32.45 -17.29 -7.28
CA GLY A 329 32.05 -15.97 -7.80
C GLY A 329 30.62 -15.53 -7.41
N ALA A 330 30.06 -14.53 -8.12
CA ALA A 330 28.78 -13.88 -7.75
C ALA A 330 27.51 -14.70 -8.02
N ALA A 331 27.63 -15.81 -8.77
CA ALA A 331 26.47 -16.58 -9.25
C ALA A 331 25.59 -17.22 -8.16
N PRO A 332 26.13 -17.84 -7.08
CA PRO A 332 25.31 -18.42 -6.01
C PRO A 332 24.48 -17.37 -5.28
N ILE A 333 25.06 -16.19 -5.07
CA ILE A 333 24.37 -15.07 -4.40
C ILE A 333 23.26 -14.54 -5.30
N MET A 334 23.51 -14.34 -6.59
CA MET A 334 22.47 -13.93 -7.53
C MET A 334 21.31 -14.94 -7.61
N ALA A 335 21.61 -16.24 -7.64
CA ALA A 335 20.60 -17.29 -7.60
C ALA A 335 19.78 -17.24 -6.29
N GLY A 336 20.48 -17.09 -5.16
CA GLY A 336 19.84 -16.98 -3.85
C GLY A 336 18.97 -15.72 -3.70
N LEU A 337 19.42 -14.58 -4.19
CA LEU A 337 18.65 -13.32 -4.24
C LEU A 337 17.42 -13.42 -5.14
N THR A 338 17.54 -14.13 -6.27
CA THR A 338 16.40 -14.37 -7.17
C THR A 338 15.35 -15.25 -6.49
N LEU A 339 15.76 -16.32 -5.80
CA LEU A 339 14.86 -17.17 -5.04
C LEU A 339 14.24 -16.46 -3.83
N LEU A 340 15.02 -15.62 -3.14
CA LEU A 340 14.53 -14.73 -2.08
C LEU A 340 13.42 -13.83 -2.62
N GLY A 341 13.64 -13.15 -3.75
CA GLY A 341 12.65 -12.30 -4.39
C GLY A 341 11.38 -13.06 -4.79
N LEU A 342 11.53 -14.21 -5.46
CA LEU A 342 10.39 -15.05 -5.88
C LEU A 342 9.55 -15.47 -4.66
N GLY A 343 10.21 -15.97 -3.62
CA GLY A 343 9.55 -16.38 -2.39
C GLY A 343 8.91 -15.22 -1.65
N GLN A 344 9.57 -14.06 -1.60
CA GLN A 344 9.01 -12.83 -1.03
C GLN A 344 7.72 -12.43 -1.73
N GLY A 345 7.74 -12.29 -3.06
CA GLY A 345 6.56 -11.85 -3.83
C GLY A 345 5.38 -12.79 -3.67
N LEU A 346 5.66 -14.10 -3.67
CA LEU A 346 4.68 -15.15 -3.47
C LEU A 346 4.07 -15.08 -2.06
N SER A 347 4.91 -15.12 -1.01
CA SER A 347 4.47 -15.08 0.38
C SER A 347 3.74 -13.78 0.72
N GLN A 348 4.26 -12.64 0.26
CA GLN A 348 3.75 -11.32 0.64
C GLN A 348 2.36 -11.05 0.08
N SER A 349 2.15 -11.35 -1.21
CA SER A 349 0.86 -11.14 -1.88
C SER A 349 -0.23 -12.00 -1.27
N PHE A 350 0.07 -13.27 -0.99
CA PHE A 350 -0.90 -14.20 -0.41
C PHE A 350 -1.20 -13.93 1.06
N ALA A 351 -0.17 -13.74 1.88
CA ALA A 351 -0.38 -13.56 3.31
C ALA A 351 -1.16 -12.28 3.62
N LEU A 352 -0.93 -11.20 2.86
CA LEU A 352 -1.71 -9.97 3.01
C LEU A 352 -3.18 -10.18 2.64
N ALA A 353 -3.46 -10.77 1.48
CA ALA A 353 -4.83 -11.05 1.05
C ALA A 353 -5.55 -12.02 2.02
N HIS A 354 -4.86 -13.09 2.42
CA HIS A 354 -5.40 -14.08 3.35
C HIS A 354 -5.68 -13.49 4.73
N ALA A 355 -4.87 -12.55 5.21
CA ALA A 355 -5.12 -11.87 6.47
C ALA A 355 -6.33 -10.93 6.38
N MET A 356 -6.49 -10.17 5.29
CA MET A 356 -7.60 -9.25 5.11
C MET A 356 -8.95 -9.96 4.90
N ASP A 357 -8.95 -11.14 4.29
CA ASP A 357 -10.17 -11.95 4.08
C ASP A 357 -10.81 -12.45 5.40
N GLN A 358 -10.05 -12.43 6.50
CA GLN A 358 -10.51 -12.88 7.82
C GLN A 358 -11.10 -11.76 8.69
N VAL A 359 -11.11 -10.54 8.17
CA VAL A 359 -11.49 -9.34 8.92
C VAL A 359 -12.71 -8.70 8.27
N ASP A 360 -13.67 -8.26 9.09
CA ASP A 360 -14.83 -7.51 8.61
C ASP A 360 -14.38 -6.19 7.95
N GLU A 361 -15.12 -5.75 6.93
CA GLU A 361 -14.79 -4.58 6.10
C GLU A 361 -14.58 -3.29 6.93
N GLU A 362 -15.30 -3.17 8.04
CA GLU A 362 -15.20 -2.05 8.99
C GLU A 362 -13.87 -2.04 9.79
N ALA A 363 -13.21 -3.19 9.93
CA ALA A 363 -11.96 -3.36 10.67
C ALA A 363 -10.72 -3.53 9.76
N HIS A 364 -10.89 -3.45 8.42
CA HIS A 364 -9.79 -3.54 7.45
C HIS A 364 -8.67 -2.53 7.69
N GLY A 365 -9.03 -1.30 8.07
CA GLY A 365 -8.04 -0.25 8.38
C GLY A 365 -7.14 -0.63 9.57
N THR A 366 -7.74 -1.06 10.68
CA THR A 366 -7.01 -1.51 11.88
C THR A 366 -6.17 -2.73 11.61
N ALA A 367 -6.70 -3.69 10.85
CA ALA A 367 -5.99 -4.91 10.48
C ALA A 367 -4.78 -4.63 9.56
N ALA A 368 -4.94 -3.75 8.56
CA ALA A 368 -3.85 -3.33 7.69
C ALA A 368 -2.75 -2.59 8.46
N ALA A 369 -3.12 -1.72 9.40
CA ALA A 369 -2.17 -1.02 10.27
C ALA A 369 -1.39 -1.99 11.16
N LEU A 370 -2.06 -2.99 11.74
CA LEU A 370 -1.42 -4.02 12.56
C LEU A 370 -0.44 -4.88 11.73
N ILE A 371 -0.85 -5.33 10.54
CA ILE A 371 0.04 -6.08 9.64
C ILE A 371 1.26 -5.26 9.24
N ASN A 372 1.07 -3.99 8.88
CA ASN A 372 2.17 -3.12 8.48
C ASN A 372 3.13 -2.86 9.66
N THR A 373 2.60 -2.76 10.89
CA THR A 373 3.42 -2.67 12.09
C THR A 373 4.26 -3.94 12.26
N ILE A 374 3.66 -5.12 12.14
CA ILE A 374 4.34 -6.41 12.22
C ILE A 374 5.39 -6.57 11.12
N HIS A 375 5.12 -6.10 9.89
CA HIS A 375 6.10 -6.03 8.82
C HIS A 375 7.34 -5.24 9.24
N GLN A 376 7.14 -4.03 9.76
CA GLN A 376 8.24 -3.14 10.12
C GLN A 376 9.03 -3.64 11.33
N ILE A 377 8.38 -4.35 12.27
CA ILE A 377 9.06 -5.09 13.34
C ILE A 377 9.97 -6.17 12.73
N GLY A 378 9.48 -6.91 11.72
CA GLY A 378 10.29 -7.87 10.96
C GLY A 378 11.54 -7.21 10.37
N SER A 379 11.37 -6.10 9.64
CA SER A 379 12.46 -5.34 9.04
C SER A 379 13.51 -4.90 10.06
N MET A 380 13.07 -4.32 11.18
CA MET A 380 13.91 -3.89 12.30
C MET A 380 14.70 -5.05 12.91
N LEU A 381 14.03 -6.16 13.24
CA LEU A 381 14.67 -7.35 13.80
C LEU A 381 15.64 -7.98 12.81
N GLY A 382 15.34 -7.95 11.51
CA GLY A 382 16.23 -8.44 10.45
C GLY A 382 17.58 -7.74 10.45
N ILE A 383 17.55 -6.40 10.45
CA ILE A 383 18.76 -5.57 10.49
C ILE A 383 19.54 -5.83 11.79
N ALA A 384 18.85 -5.81 12.93
CA ALA A 384 19.49 -5.94 14.23
C ALA A 384 20.07 -7.35 14.46
N ILE A 385 19.31 -8.41 14.21
CA ILE A 385 19.73 -9.80 14.46
C ILE A 385 20.79 -10.24 13.44
N LEU A 386 20.50 -10.11 12.14
CA LEU A 386 21.40 -10.61 11.10
C LEU A 386 22.66 -9.74 10.99
N GLY A 387 22.52 -8.42 11.17
CA GLY A 387 23.66 -7.52 11.28
C GLY A 387 24.54 -7.84 12.49
N SER A 388 23.97 -8.05 13.67
CA SER A 388 24.74 -8.38 14.88
C SER A 388 25.44 -9.73 14.76
N LEU A 389 24.76 -10.74 14.19
CA LEU A 389 25.37 -12.03 13.89
C LEU A 389 26.54 -11.86 12.92
N LEU A 390 26.37 -11.10 11.84
CA LEU A 390 27.45 -10.80 10.89
C LEU A 390 28.64 -10.14 11.59
N GLY A 391 28.41 -9.07 12.34
CA GLY A 391 29.48 -8.35 13.05
C GLY A 391 30.23 -9.22 14.07
N ASN A 392 29.50 -10.02 14.85
CA ASN A 392 30.09 -10.93 15.83
C ASN A 392 30.90 -12.05 15.17
N ARG A 393 30.40 -12.63 14.08
CA ARG A 393 31.11 -13.67 13.31
C ARG A 393 32.32 -13.10 12.60
N TYR A 394 32.21 -11.89 12.05
CA TYR A 394 33.31 -11.16 11.43
C TYR A 394 34.44 -10.90 12.42
N THR A 395 34.13 -10.33 13.59
CA THR A 395 35.13 -10.05 14.65
C THR A 395 35.85 -11.33 15.09
N ARG A 396 35.10 -12.43 15.29
CA ARG A 396 35.70 -13.73 15.64
C ARG A 396 36.61 -14.27 14.53
N ALA A 397 36.16 -14.19 13.28
CA ALA A 397 36.92 -14.66 12.13
C ALA A 397 38.22 -13.87 11.93
N VAL A 398 38.15 -12.53 11.97
CA VAL A 398 39.33 -11.65 11.96
C VAL A 398 40.28 -12.04 13.08
N THR A 399 39.82 -12.11 14.33
CA THR A 399 40.69 -12.46 15.48
C THR A 399 41.38 -13.82 15.29
N SER A 400 40.68 -14.81 14.73
CA SER A 400 41.26 -16.14 14.47
C SER A 400 42.23 -16.21 13.29
N GLN A 401 42.10 -15.30 12.32
CA GLN A 401 42.85 -15.31 11.05
C GLN A 401 43.99 -14.27 11.01
N SER A 402 44.12 -13.44 12.05
CA SER A 402 45.06 -12.30 12.09
C SER A 402 46.41 -12.62 12.77
N THR A 403 46.83 -13.88 12.83
CA THR A 403 48.04 -14.32 13.58
C THR A 403 49.34 -13.61 13.18
N HIS A 404 49.38 -12.98 12.01
CA HIS A 404 50.54 -12.29 11.46
C HIS A 404 50.42 -10.75 11.46
N LEU A 405 49.28 -10.19 11.89
CA LEU A 405 49.04 -8.75 11.89
C LEU A 405 49.27 -8.15 13.28
N PRO A 406 49.84 -6.93 13.37
CA PRO A 406 49.94 -6.19 14.63
C PRO A 406 48.56 -5.97 15.29
N GLU A 407 48.47 -6.09 16.62
CA GLU A 407 47.21 -5.98 17.37
C GLU A 407 46.43 -4.69 17.11
N PHE A 408 47.13 -3.57 16.88
CA PHE A 408 46.48 -2.28 16.61
C PHE A 408 45.71 -2.30 15.28
N ILE A 409 46.24 -2.96 14.24
CA ILE A 409 45.57 -3.15 12.95
C ILE A 409 44.39 -4.07 13.14
N VAL A 410 44.58 -5.19 13.85
CA VAL A 410 43.51 -6.15 14.17
C VAL A 410 42.34 -5.46 14.87
N LYS A 411 42.62 -4.56 15.83
CA LYS A 411 41.59 -3.78 16.53
C LYS A 411 40.84 -2.83 15.60
N GLN A 412 41.51 -2.19 14.66
CA GLN A 412 40.87 -1.31 13.67
C GLN A 412 40.00 -2.10 12.69
N ILE A 413 40.55 -3.14 12.06
CA ILE A 413 39.83 -3.92 11.04
C ILE A 413 38.67 -4.73 11.65
N ASN A 414 38.76 -5.12 12.93
CA ASN A 414 37.67 -5.78 13.67
C ASN A 414 36.38 -4.94 13.72
N THR A 415 36.45 -3.63 13.54
CA THR A 415 35.26 -2.76 13.60
C THR A 415 34.32 -2.95 12.40
N GLY A 416 34.83 -3.45 11.27
CA GLY A 416 34.03 -3.76 10.08
C GLY A 416 34.83 -3.72 8.79
N ILE A 417 34.30 -4.37 7.74
CA ILE A 417 34.96 -4.46 6.43
C ILE A 417 35.21 -3.10 5.78
N GLY A 418 34.29 -2.14 5.93
CA GLY A 418 34.45 -0.78 5.38
C GLY A 418 35.66 -0.05 5.98
N VAL A 419 35.85 -0.18 7.30
CA VAL A 419 37.02 0.37 8.01
C VAL A 419 38.28 -0.38 7.61
N ALA A 420 38.23 -1.70 7.45
CA ALA A 420 39.36 -2.48 6.98
C ALA A 420 39.85 -2.02 5.60
N LYS A 421 38.92 -1.78 4.66
CA LYS A 421 39.23 -1.26 3.32
C LYS A 421 39.78 0.16 3.33
N ALA A 422 39.35 1.00 4.27
CA ALA A 422 39.91 2.34 4.48
C ALA A 422 41.30 2.32 5.14
N THR A 423 41.60 1.28 5.92
CA THR A 423 42.86 1.11 6.66
C THR A 423 43.95 0.50 5.77
N ALA A 424 43.61 -0.44 4.88
CA ALA A 424 44.59 -1.16 4.06
C ALA A 424 45.55 -0.25 3.24
N PRO A 425 45.09 0.84 2.59
CA PRO A 425 45.97 1.76 1.87
C PRO A 425 46.98 2.50 2.75
N GLN A 426 46.72 2.63 4.05
CA GLN A 426 47.61 3.31 5.00
C GLN A 426 48.85 2.47 5.32
N PHE A 427 48.83 1.16 5.04
CA PHE A 427 49.91 0.22 5.29
C PHE A 427 50.28 -0.55 4.02
N PRO A 428 51.00 0.05 3.05
CA PRO A 428 51.27 -0.57 1.75
C PRO A 428 51.91 -1.96 1.84
N GLY A 429 52.80 -2.19 2.80
CA GLY A 429 53.49 -3.48 3.00
C GLY A 429 52.63 -4.60 3.60
N LEU A 430 51.47 -4.27 4.19
CA LEU A 430 50.53 -5.23 4.79
C LEU A 430 49.15 -5.20 4.10
N ARG A 431 48.98 -4.39 3.05
CA ARG A 431 47.71 -4.14 2.38
C ARG A 431 47.01 -5.43 1.96
N ASP A 432 47.71 -6.30 1.24
CA ASP A 432 47.14 -7.54 0.73
C ASP A 432 46.76 -8.50 1.86
N GLN A 433 47.51 -8.50 2.96
CA GLN A 433 47.19 -9.31 4.13
C GLN A 433 45.95 -8.78 4.85
N ILE A 434 45.85 -7.46 5.04
CA ILE A 434 44.66 -6.81 5.63
C ILE A 434 43.43 -7.10 4.78
N ASP A 435 43.53 -6.91 3.46
CA ASP A 435 42.43 -7.15 2.52
C ASP A 435 42.02 -8.63 2.49
N ALA A 436 42.97 -9.56 2.45
CA ALA A 436 42.69 -10.99 2.45
C ALA A 436 42.03 -11.46 3.75
N THR A 437 42.54 -11.02 4.91
CA THR A 437 41.95 -11.34 6.22
C THR A 437 40.54 -10.76 6.34
N ALA A 438 40.34 -9.49 5.98
CA ALA A 438 39.03 -8.85 6.05
C ALA A 438 38.02 -9.50 5.09
N ASN A 439 38.41 -9.78 3.85
CA ASN A 439 37.55 -10.41 2.85
C ASN A 439 37.16 -11.82 3.28
N THR A 440 38.12 -12.64 3.72
CA THR A 440 37.87 -14.02 4.14
C THR A 440 37.00 -14.07 5.40
N ALA A 441 37.24 -13.17 6.36
CA ALA A 441 36.42 -13.05 7.55
C ALA A 441 34.99 -12.64 7.23
N TYR A 442 34.79 -11.71 6.28
CA TYR A 442 33.45 -11.28 5.86
C TYR A 442 32.69 -12.39 5.15
N VAL A 443 33.33 -13.11 4.22
CA VAL A 443 32.74 -14.27 3.54
C VAL A 443 32.34 -15.34 4.56
N THR A 444 33.24 -15.70 5.47
CA THR A 444 32.97 -16.70 6.51
C THR A 444 31.79 -16.28 7.39
N ALA A 445 31.73 -14.99 7.76
CA ALA A 445 30.63 -14.45 8.54
C ALA A 445 29.31 -14.51 7.76
N MET A 446 29.29 -14.03 6.51
CA MET A 446 28.13 -14.04 5.64
C MET A 446 27.59 -15.45 5.39
N ASP A 447 28.45 -16.40 5.01
CA ASP A 447 28.06 -17.80 4.78
C ASP A 447 27.39 -18.40 6.02
N SER A 448 27.98 -18.17 7.20
CA SER A 448 27.41 -18.68 8.46
C SER A 448 26.06 -18.06 8.81
N VAL A 449 25.86 -16.77 8.51
CA VAL A 449 24.60 -16.06 8.76
C VAL A 449 23.53 -16.52 7.78
N LEU A 450 23.85 -16.61 6.48
CA LEU A 450 22.92 -17.05 5.45
C LEU A 450 22.50 -18.51 5.63
N ALA A 451 23.43 -19.40 6.02
CA ALA A 451 23.11 -20.78 6.36
C ALA A 451 22.16 -20.86 7.57
N LEU A 452 22.41 -20.06 8.62
CA LEU A 452 21.52 -19.98 9.77
C LEU A 452 20.13 -19.44 9.36
N CYS A 453 20.08 -18.40 8.53
CA CYS A 453 18.82 -17.88 7.97
C CYS A 453 18.07 -18.98 7.22
N SER A 454 18.75 -19.74 6.35
CA SER A 454 18.17 -20.84 5.59
C SER A 454 17.47 -21.83 6.51
N VAL A 455 18.17 -22.35 7.53
CA VAL A 455 17.60 -23.30 8.50
C VAL A 455 16.42 -22.69 9.25
N THR A 456 16.57 -21.46 9.75
CA THR A 456 15.53 -20.82 10.57
C THR A 456 14.25 -20.56 9.77
N VAL A 457 14.38 -20.15 8.50
CA VAL A 457 13.25 -19.90 7.60
C VAL A 457 12.57 -21.21 7.20
N ILE A 458 13.34 -22.26 6.90
CA ILE A 458 12.78 -23.59 6.57
C ILE A 458 12.02 -24.15 7.77
N VAL A 459 12.58 -24.05 8.98
CA VAL A 459 11.88 -24.47 10.21
C VAL A 459 10.60 -23.65 10.40
N SER A 460 10.64 -22.33 10.18
CA SER A 460 9.46 -21.47 10.24
C SER A 460 8.40 -21.88 9.21
N ALA A 461 8.82 -22.24 7.99
CA ALA A 461 7.95 -22.73 6.94
C ALA A 461 7.29 -24.06 7.33
N LEU A 462 8.04 -24.99 7.91
CA LEU A 462 7.54 -26.29 8.39
C LEU A 462 6.56 -26.13 9.55
N LEU A 463 6.82 -25.23 10.50
CA LEU A 463 5.90 -24.90 11.59
C LEU A 463 4.60 -24.27 11.07
N LEU A 464 4.69 -23.39 10.07
CA LEU A 464 3.51 -22.81 9.42
C LEU A 464 2.76 -23.86 8.59
N PHE A 465 3.47 -24.79 7.95
CA PHE A 465 2.88 -25.88 7.17
C PHE A 465 2.13 -26.87 8.06
N THR A 466 2.73 -27.31 9.16
CA THR A 466 2.09 -28.23 10.13
C THR A 466 0.88 -27.60 10.80
N THR A 467 0.91 -26.31 11.10
CA THR A 467 -0.25 -25.60 11.65
C THR A 467 -1.34 -25.36 10.61
N ALA A 468 -0.99 -25.13 9.35
CA ALA A 468 -1.94 -25.03 8.24
C ALA A 468 -2.61 -26.37 7.90
N MET A 469 -1.88 -27.48 7.95
CA MET A 469 -2.41 -28.83 7.67
C MET A 469 -3.12 -29.47 8.86
N GLY A 470 -2.65 -29.24 10.09
CA GLY A 470 -3.21 -29.83 11.31
C GLY A 470 -4.62 -29.31 11.69
N ARG A 471 -5.16 -28.36 10.92
CA ARG A 471 -6.52 -27.82 11.08
C ARG A 471 -7.29 -27.82 9.77
N THR A 472 -7.16 -28.87 8.96
CA THR A 472 -8.20 -29.30 8.02
C THR A 472 -9.44 -29.82 8.77
N SER A 473 -9.98 -29.01 9.68
CA SER A 473 -11.29 -29.30 10.26
C SER A 473 -12.33 -29.23 9.12
N PRO A 474 -13.35 -30.10 9.11
CA PRO A 474 -14.50 -30.03 8.19
C PRO A 474 -15.26 -28.70 8.22
N SER A 475 -14.84 -27.76 9.08
CA SER A 475 -15.18 -26.35 9.05
C SER A 475 -14.88 -25.66 7.72
N ARG A 476 -14.06 -26.20 6.80
CA ARG A 476 -13.73 -25.52 5.53
C ARG A 476 -14.72 -25.69 4.37
N VAL A 477 -15.35 -26.86 4.26
CA VAL A 477 -16.55 -26.98 3.43
C VAL A 477 -17.61 -26.05 4.00
N ARG A 478 -17.69 -25.95 5.32
CA ARG A 478 -18.58 -25.01 6.02
C ARG A 478 -18.16 -23.54 5.86
N LEU A 479 -16.86 -23.21 5.79
CA LEU A 479 -16.35 -21.82 5.74
C LEU A 479 -16.38 -21.22 4.34
N MET A 480 -16.02 -22.00 3.32
CA MET A 480 -16.25 -21.62 1.92
C MET A 480 -17.74 -21.66 1.58
N ALA A 481 -18.50 -22.61 2.15
CA ALA A 481 -19.96 -22.51 2.11
C ALA A 481 -20.45 -21.28 2.87
N THR A 482 -19.84 -20.83 3.97
CA THR A 482 -20.28 -19.63 4.71
C THR A 482 -19.76 -18.31 4.15
N SER A 483 -18.64 -18.23 3.42
CA SER A 483 -18.21 -16.99 2.77
C SER A 483 -18.95 -16.81 1.44
N ARG A 484 -19.11 -17.89 0.66
CA ARG A 484 -20.10 -17.92 -0.44
C ARG A 484 -21.51 -17.74 0.09
N SER A 485 -21.90 -18.33 1.22
CA SER A 485 -23.22 -18.11 1.84
C SER A 485 -23.33 -16.73 2.48
N ARG A 486 -22.28 -16.06 2.94
CA ARG A 486 -22.39 -14.68 3.47
C ARG A 486 -22.47 -13.69 2.34
N ALA A 487 -21.68 -13.85 1.27
CA ALA A 487 -21.80 -13.06 0.06
C ALA A 487 -23.14 -13.34 -0.64
N ALA A 488 -23.56 -14.60 -0.73
CA ALA A 488 -24.86 -15.00 -1.26
C ALA A 488 -25.99 -14.55 -0.35
N LYS A 489 -25.91 -14.67 0.98
CA LYS A 489 -26.91 -14.13 1.93
C LYS A 489 -26.96 -12.62 1.88
N LYS A 490 -25.82 -11.92 1.72
CA LYS A 490 -25.79 -10.45 1.54
C LYS A 490 -26.43 -10.06 0.21
N LEU A 491 -26.20 -10.84 -0.85
CA LEU A 491 -26.83 -10.66 -2.17
C LEU A 491 -28.32 -10.99 -2.14
N GLU A 492 -28.70 -12.06 -1.45
CA GLU A 492 -30.06 -12.56 -1.26
C GLU A 492 -30.86 -11.62 -0.36
N LEU A 493 -30.27 -11.10 0.70
CA LEU A 493 -30.84 -10.04 1.54
C LEU A 493 -31.04 -8.75 0.74
N ARG A 494 -30.05 -8.36 -0.08
CA ARG A 494 -30.19 -7.21 -0.99
C ARG A 494 -31.28 -7.45 -2.03
N ARG A 495 -31.42 -8.67 -2.56
CA ARG A 495 -32.52 -9.05 -3.47
C ARG A 495 -33.87 -9.01 -2.76
N LYS A 496 -33.98 -9.55 -1.54
CA LYS A 496 -35.20 -9.57 -0.72
C LYS A 496 -35.67 -8.15 -0.37
N ILE A 497 -34.74 -7.27 0.01
CA ILE A 497 -35.05 -5.85 0.27
C ILE A 497 -35.49 -5.16 -1.03
N ARG A 498 -34.85 -5.46 -2.17
CA ARG A 498 -35.25 -4.90 -3.47
C ARG A 498 -36.61 -5.39 -3.94
N SER A 499 -36.90 -6.69 -3.83
CA SER A 499 -38.19 -7.24 -4.24
C SER A 499 -39.33 -6.67 -3.39
N ALA A 500 -39.16 -6.62 -2.07
CA ALA A 500 -40.14 -5.99 -1.18
C ALA A 500 -40.34 -4.50 -1.49
N ALA A 501 -39.27 -3.79 -1.85
CA ALA A 501 -39.36 -2.40 -2.29
C ALA A 501 -40.14 -2.27 -3.61
N ILE A 502 -39.87 -3.13 -4.61
CA ILE A 502 -40.61 -3.16 -5.88
C ILE A 502 -42.10 -3.39 -5.62
N ASP A 503 -42.45 -4.42 -4.84
CA ASP A 503 -43.84 -4.78 -4.58
C ASP A 503 -44.60 -3.64 -3.88
N LEU A 504 -43.96 -2.97 -2.91
CA LEU A 504 -44.55 -1.83 -2.21
C LEU A 504 -44.65 -0.58 -3.10
N PHE A 505 -43.62 -0.31 -3.91
CA PHE A 505 -43.66 0.79 -4.87
C PHE A 505 -44.78 0.60 -5.88
N THR A 506 -44.98 -0.62 -6.39
CA THR A 506 -46.08 -0.96 -7.29
C THR A 506 -47.44 -0.89 -6.58
N ALA A 507 -47.55 -1.34 -5.33
CA ALA A 507 -48.85 -1.39 -4.64
C ALA A 507 -49.34 -0.03 -4.12
N ARG A 508 -48.44 0.85 -3.64
CA ARG A 508 -48.78 2.09 -2.91
C ARG A 508 -48.06 3.34 -3.39
N GLY A 509 -47.01 3.19 -4.19
CA GLY A 509 -46.26 4.32 -4.73
C GLY A 509 -45.08 4.76 -3.90
N TYR A 510 -44.10 5.36 -4.59
CA TYR A 510 -42.85 5.79 -4.00
C TYR A 510 -43.03 6.81 -2.88
N ALA A 511 -43.89 7.82 -3.07
CA ALA A 511 -44.11 8.88 -2.09
C ALA A 511 -44.62 8.34 -0.75
N GLU A 512 -45.58 7.41 -0.79
CA GLU A 512 -46.25 6.86 0.39
C GLU A 512 -45.46 5.72 1.07
N THR A 513 -44.55 5.06 0.35
CA THR A 513 -43.78 3.93 0.91
C THR A 513 -42.64 4.40 1.80
N THR A 514 -42.62 4.03 3.08
CA THR A 514 -41.52 4.35 4.01
C THR A 514 -40.43 3.26 4.05
N VAL A 515 -39.20 3.63 4.45
CA VAL A 515 -38.09 2.66 4.61
C VAL A 515 -38.42 1.62 5.69
N GLU A 516 -39.24 1.99 6.68
CA GLU A 516 -39.71 1.13 7.75
C GLU A 516 -40.68 0.06 7.25
N GLU A 517 -41.59 0.42 6.34
CA GLU A 517 -42.50 -0.53 5.69
C GLU A 517 -41.77 -1.47 4.75
N VAL A 518 -40.78 -0.99 3.99
CA VAL A 518 -39.91 -1.86 3.17
C VAL A 518 -39.15 -2.84 4.05
N ALA A 519 -38.68 -2.37 5.20
CA ALA A 519 -37.99 -3.22 6.16
C ALA A 519 -38.94 -4.28 6.74
N ALA A 520 -40.16 -3.90 7.09
CA ALA A 520 -41.20 -4.82 7.57
C ALA A 520 -41.59 -5.86 6.50
N ALA A 521 -41.78 -5.45 5.25
CA ALA A 521 -42.12 -6.35 4.13
C ALA A 521 -40.97 -7.30 3.77
N ALA A 522 -39.72 -6.87 3.92
CA ALA A 522 -38.55 -7.73 3.74
C ALA A 522 -38.19 -8.54 5.00
N ASP A 523 -38.95 -8.41 6.09
CA ASP A 523 -38.71 -9.05 7.40
C ASP A 523 -37.29 -8.78 7.92
N VAL A 524 -36.90 -7.50 7.93
CA VAL A 524 -35.60 -6.99 8.38
C VAL A 524 -35.75 -5.70 9.17
N SER A 525 -34.75 -5.35 9.97
CA SER A 525 -34.73 -4.07 10.70
C SER A 525 -34.52 -2.88 9.74
N PRO A 526 -35.16 -1.72 9.97
CA PRO A 526 -34.91 -0.49 9.19
C PRO A 526 -33.43 -0.09 9.12
N MET A 527 -32.70 -0.32 10.22
CA MET A 527 -31.25 -0.06 10.29
C MET A 527 -30.47 -0.92 9.27
N THR A 528 -30.96 -2.11 8.95
CA THR A 528 -30.35 -3.01 7.95
C THR A 528 -30.53 -2.46 6.54
N VAL A 529 -31.67 -1.82 6.25
CA VAL A 529 -31.94 -1.17 4.97
C VAL A 529 -31.06 0.07 4.81
N TYR A 530 -31.00 0.93 5.83
CA TYR A 530 -30.10 2.09 5.85
C TYR A 530 -28.63 1.69 5.73
N ARG A 531 -28.19 0.60 6.38
CA ARG A 531 -26.80 0.12 6.29
C ARG A 531 -26.41 -0.33 4.87
N HIS A 532 -27.33 -0.90 4.11
CA HIS A 532 -27.02 -1.47 2.79
C HIS A 532 -27.19 -0.50 1.62
N PHE A 533 -28.09 0.47 1.76
CA PHE A 533 -28.46 1.40 0.69
C PHE A 533 -28.13 2.85 1.06
N GLY A 534 -28.29 3.24 2.32
CA GLY A 534 -27.92 4.58 2.82
C GLY A 534 -29.11 5.52 2.90
N THR A 535 -29.88 5.67 1.82
CA THR A 535 -31.05 6.55 1.74
C THR A 535 -32.22 5.93 0.97
N LYS A 536 -33.45 6.43 1.11
CA LYS A 536 -34.63 5.93 0.38
C LYS A 536 -34.44 6.07 -1.14
N GLU A 537 -33.79 7.13 -1.60
CA GLU A 537 -33.47 7.41 -3.01
C GLU A 537 -32.46 6.40 -3.58
N SER A 538 -31.44 6.06 -2.81
CA SER A 538 -30.42 5.08 -3.22
C SER A 538 -30.98 3.65 -3.36
N LEU A 539 -32.04 3.33 -2.61
CA LEU A 539 -32.75 2.06 -2.67
C LEU A 539 -33.52 1.94 -3.99
N VAL A 540 -34.29 2.97 -4.36
CA VAL A 540 -34.99 3.05 -5.66
C VAL A 540 -34.02 2.92 -6.83
N LEU A 541 -32.92 3.67 -6.81
CA LEU A 541 -31.92 3.61 -7.87
C LEU A 541 -31.20 2.25 -7.95
N SER A 542 -31.20 1.47 -6.88
CA SER A 542 -30.66 0.11 -6.90
C SER A 542 -31.59 -0.88 -7.58
N VAL A 543 -32.89 -0.59 -7.58
CA VAL A 543 -33.94 -1.34 -8.28
C VAL A 543 -33.94 -1.00 -9.77
N ALA A 544 -33.80 0.28 -10.11
CA ALA A 544 -33.71 0.76 -11.50
C ALA A 544 -32.46 0.31 -12.27
N LYS A 545 -31.48 -0.33 -11.61
CA LYS A 545 -30.22 -0.82 -12.21
C LYS A 545 -30.30 -2.24 -12.76
N THR A 546 -31.37 -2.98 -12.51
CA THR A 546 -31.53 -4.40 -12.85
C THR A 546 -32.60 -4.63 -13.92
N SER A 547 -32.65 -5.83 -14.49
CA SER A 547 -33.63 -6.33 -15.47
C SER A 547 -35.11 -6.20 -15.06
N ASP A 548 -35.38 -5.69 -13.86
CA ASP A 548 -36.71 -5.54 -13.28
C ASP A 548 -37.30 -4.13 -13.58
N VAL A 549 -36.59 -3.31 -14.36
CA VAL A 549 -37.12 -2.05 -14.92
C VAL A 549 -38.39 -2.31 -15.74
N ASP A 550 -38.43 -3.41 -16.49
CA ASP A 550 -39.61 -3.82 -17.26
C ASP A 550 -40.83 -4.11 -16.37
N VAL A 551 -40.62 -4.58 -15.14
CA VAL A 551 -41.69 -4.86 -14.16
C VAL A 551 -42.24 -3.57 -13.55
N LEU A 552 -41.37 -2.61 -13.23
CA LEU A 552 -41.80 -1.28 -12.78
C LEU A 552 -42.51 -0.50 -13.89
N LEU A 553 -42.08 -0.68 -15.14
CA LEU A 553 -42.72 -0.08 -16.31
C LEU A 553 -44.08 -0.73 -16.64
N ALA A 554 -44.19 -2.05 -16.53
CA ALA A 554 -45.45 -2.77 -16.67
C ALA A 554 -46.47 -2.34 -15.61
N ALA A 555 -46.03 -2.20 -14.35
CA ALA A 555 -46.87 -1.70 -13.26
C ALA A 555 -47.44 -0.30 -13.54
N VAL A 556 -46.63 0.61 -14.09
CA VAL A 556 -47.09 1.95 -14.52
C VAL A 556 -48.11 1.86 -15.65
N SER A 557 -47.90 0.97 -16.63
CA SER A 557 -48.83 0.78 -17.75
C SER A 557 -50.17 0.13 -17.35
N GLU A 558 -50.18 -0.64 -16.27
CA GLU A 558 -51.36 -1.33 -15.72
C GLU A 558 -52.17 -0.46 -14.73
N GLY A 559 -51.79 0.81 -14.53
CA GLY A 559 -52.53 1.77 -13.71
C GLY A 559 -52.28 1.64 -12.20
N HIS A 560 -51.18 0.99 -11.80
CA HIS A 560 -50.77 0.95 -10.40
C HIS A 560 -50.26 2.32 -9.92
N VAL A 561 -50.45 2.61 -8.62
CA VAL A 561 -50.16 3.90 -7.98
C VAL A 561 -48.65 4.10 -7.82
N LEU A 562 -47.89 4.18 -8.90
CA LEU A 562 -46.54 4.74 -8.88
C LEU A 562 -46.68 6.22 -9.16
N ASP A 563 -46.51 7.06 -8.13
CA ASP A 563 -46.46 8.51 -8.31
C ASP A 563 -45.25 8.88 -9.17
N ALA A 564 -45.48 8.89 -10.49
CA ALA A 564 -44.47 9.13 -11.50
C ALA A 564 -43.79 10.48 -11.29
N ALA A 565 -44.49 11.47 -10.72
CA ALA A 565 -43.92 12.78 -10.43
C ALA A 565 -42.84 12.71 -9.34
N SER A 566 -43.07 12.01 -8.23
CA SER A 566 -42.09 11.90 -7.14
C SER A 566 -40.91 10.98 -7.47
N LEU A 567 -41.12 9.91 -8.24
CA LEU A 567 -40.02 9.08 -8.78
C LEU A 567 -39.13 9.93 -9.71
N THR A 568 -39.76 10.74 -10.57
CA THR A 568 -39.07 11.66 -11.47
C THR A 568 -38.34 12.75 -10.70
N ASP A 569 -38.94 13.32 -9.65
CA ASP A 569 -38.30 14.37 -8.84
C ASP A 569 -37.12 13.83 -8.02
N ALA A 570 -37.20 12.61 -7.49
CA ALA A 570 -36.06 11.95 -6.83
C ALA A 570 -34.92 11.64 -7.81
N MET A 571 -35.25 11.21 -9.03
CA MET A 571 -34.28 11.04 -10.11
C MET A 571 -33.66 12.38 -10.54
N VAL A 572 -34.46 13.43 -10.68
CA VAL A 572 -34.02 14.79 -11.05
C VAL A 572 -33.12 15.40 -9.97
N ALA A 573 -33.46 15.27 -8.70
CA ALA A 573 -32.63 15.74 -7.57
C ALA A 573 -31.27 15.03 -7.52
N HIS A 574 -31.24 13.74 -7.85
CA HIS A 574 -29.98 12.99 -7.94
C HIS A 574 -29.19 13.32 -9.22
N ILE A 575 -29.86 13.49 -10.36
CA ILE A 575 -29.27 13.91 -11.65
C ILE A 575 -28.59 15.28 -11.52
N ALA A 576 -29.22 16.22 -10.79
CA ALA A 576 -28.64 17.53 -10.47
C ALA A 576 -27.34 17.43 -9.64
N SER A 577 -27.15 16.33 -8.89
CA SER A 577 -25.97 16.12 -8.04
C SER A 577 -24.79 15.40 -8.74
N ASN A 578 -24.99 14.81 -9.94
CA ASN A 578 -23.93 14.09 -10.67
C ASN A 578 -24.17 14.05 -12.21
N PRO A 579 -23.88 15.14 -12.95
CA PRO A 579 -24.30 15.29 -14.34
C PRO A 579 -23.55 14.42 -15.36
N VAL A 580 -22.34 13.94 -15.07
CA VAL A 580 -21.40 13.38 -16.07
C VAL A 580 -21.41 11.84 -16.16
N GLU A 581 -21.78 11.12 -15.09
CA GLU A 581 -21.45 9.68 -14.99
C GLU A 581 -22.50 8.72 -15.58
N GLN A 582 -23.63 9.22 -16.12
CA GLN A 582 -24.76 8.35 -16.50
C GLN A 582 -25.39 8.63 -17.86
N LEU A 583 -24.65 9.18 -18.84
CA LEU A 583 -25.19 9.38 -20.20
C LEU A 583 -25.54 8.07 -20.95
N TYR A 584 -24.82 6.98 -20.69
CA TYR A 584 -25.12 5.66 -21.30
C TYR A 584 -26.45 5.07 -20.81
N GLN A 585 -26.75 5.22 -19.52
CA GLN A 585 -27.99 4.75 -18.92
C GLN A 585 -29.19 5.61 -19.35
N ARG A 586 -28.94 6.91 -19.67
CA ARG A 586 -29.95 7.86 -20.17
C ARG A 586 -30.47 7.50 -21.57
N VAL A 587 -29.64 7.00 -22.47
CA VAL A 587 -30.08 6.65 -23.84
C VAL A 587 -30.96 5.40 -23.82
N VAL A 588 -30.57 4.36 -23.07
CA VAL A 588 -31.31 3.09 -23.02
C VAL A 588 -32.71 3.26 -22.43
N LEU A 589 -32.85 4.05 -21.36
CA LEU A 589 -34.14 4.31 -20.69
C LEU A 589 -35.10 5.19 -21.51
N ILE A 590 -34.57 6.13 -22.30
CA ILE A 590 -35.39 7.02 -23.15
C ILE A 590 -35.86 6.27 -24.39
N THR A 591 -35.03 5.39 -24.97
CA THR A 591 -35.40 4.62 -26.18
C THR A 591 -36.38 3.48 -25.90
N SER A 592 -36.53 3.03 -24.64
CA SER A 592 -37.36 1.86 -24.30
C SER A 592 -38.82 2.20 -23.98
N THR A 593 -39.21 3.48 -23.87
CA THR A 593 -40.56 3.89 -23.46
C THR A 593 -40.95 5.27 -24.05
N PRO A 594 -41.86 5.34 -25.04
CA PRO A 594 -42.27 6.59 -25.71
C PRO A 594 -42.87 7.63 -24.77
N GLU A 595 -43.71 7.21 -23.81
CA GLU A 595 -44.43 8.10 -22.87
C GLU A 595 -43.48 8.74 -21.84
N LEU A 596 -42.48 7.97 -21.36
CA LEU A 596 -41.44 8.48 -20.47
C LEU A 596 -40.49 9.43 -21.22
N GLY A 597 -40.20 9.12 -22.49
CA GLY A 597 -39.46 9.98 -23.40
C GLY A 597 -40.17 11.31 -23.64
N GLU A 598 -41.49 11.30 -23.86
CA GLU A 598 -42.31 12.50 -24.09
C GLU A 598 -42.46 13.35 -22.81
N ALA A 599 -42.64 12.74 -21.64
CA ALA A 599 -42.68 13.44 -20.36
C ALA A 599 -41.32 14.08 -20.00
N LEU A 600 -40.22 13.37 -20.26
CA LEU A 600 -38.86 13.89 -20.09
C LEU A 600 -38.55 14.99 -21.11
N TRP A 601 -39.01 14.87 -22.36
CA TRP A 601 -38.90 15.87 -23.43
C TRP A 601 -39.64 17.16 -23.07
N THR A 602 -40.89 17.05 -22.63
CA THR A 602 -41.73 18.18 -22.20
C THR A 602 -41.17 18.86 -20.95
N ARG A 603 -40.52 18.10 -20.05
CA ARG A 603 -39.80 18.66 -18.89
C ARG A 603 -38.42 19.23 -19.22
N THR A 604 -37.72 18.73 -20.25
CA THR A 604 -36.42 19.30 -20.69
C THR A 604 -36.58 20.59 -21.49
N THR A 605 -37.66 20.75 -22.25
CA THR A 605 -38.04 22.04 -22.86
C THR A 605 -38.37 23.09 -21.80
N THR A 606 -39.14 22.72 -20.77
CA THR A 606 -39.36 23.62 -19.61
C THR A 606 -38.09 23.87 -18.80
N TRP A 607 -37.17 22.91 -18.67
CA TRP A 607 -35.86 23.12 -18.03
C TRP A 607 -34.97 24.09 -18.81
N THR A 608 -34.95 23.97 -20.14
CA THR A 608 -34.18 24.85 -21.03
C THR A 608 -34.78 26.26 -21.15
N ASP A 609 -36.09 26.41 -20.94
CA ASP A 609 -36.74 27.72 -20.80
C ASP A 609 -36.56 28.33 -19.40
N ALA A 610 -36.54 27.51 -18.34
CA ALA A 610 -36.28 27.95 -16.97
C ALA A 610 -34.81 28.33 -16.71
N LEU A 611 -33.86 27.72 -17.42
CA LEU A 611 -32.42 28.04 -17.36
C LEU A 611 -32.04 29.21 -18.28
N ALA A 612 -32.91 29.59 -19.22
CA ALA A 612 -32.67 30.70 -20.16
C ALA A 612 -32.31 32.05 -19.51
N PRO A 613 -32.88 32.44 -18.36
CA PRO A 613 -32.54 33.68 -17.66
C PRO A 613 -31.20 33.62 -16.91
N HIS A 614 -30.67 32.43 -16.62
CA HIS A 614 -29.48 32.21 -15.81
C HIS A 614 -28.21 31.93 -16.64
N MET A 615 -28.31 32.03 -17.97
CA MET A 615 -27.19 31.86 -18.88
C MET A 615 -26.32 33.13 -18.98
N PRO A 616 -24.98 33.00 -19.12
CA PRO A 616 -24.08 34.14 -19.27
C PRO A 616 -24.43 34.97 -20.53
N ALA A 617 -24.44 36.30 -20.40
CA ALA A 617 -24.92 37.25 -21.41
C ALA A 617 -24.11 37.30 -22.72
N THR A 618 -23.05 36.50 -22.86
CA THR A 618 -22.08 36.58 -23.98
C THR A 618 -22.43 35.75 -25.21
N THR A 619 -23.55 34.99 -25.21
CA THR A 619 -24.00 34.22 -26.38
C THR A 619 -25.15 34.92 -27.12
N SER A 620 -24.89 35.32 -28.36
CA SER A 620 -25.87 35.91 -29.29
C SER A 620 -27.09 35.01 -29.47
N LEU A 621 -28.29 35.60 -29.59
CA LEU A 621 -29.57 34.92 -29.78
C LEU A 621 -29.56 33.82 -30.88
N ALA A 622 -28.77 34.01 -31.94
CA ALA A 622 -28.58 33.02 -33.01
C ALA A 622 -27.93 31.70 -32.52
N ARG A 623 -26.91 31.78 -31.65
CA ARG A 623 -26.24 30.59 -31.08
C ARG A 623 -27.13 29.84 -30.08
N ARG A 624 -28.08 30.55 -29.45
CA ARG A 624 -29.07 29.95 -28.55
C ARG A 624 -30.11 29.14 -29.31
N ALA A 625 -30.51 29.61 -30.49
CA ALA A 625 -31.38 28.85 -31.39
C ALA A 625 -30.66 27.64 -32.00
N GLU A 626 -29.39 27.79 -32.36
CA GLU A 626 -28.57 26.73 -32.97
C GLU A 626 -28.26 25.56 -32.03
N ALA A 627 -27.96 25.85 -30.75
CA ALA A 627 -27.80 24.81 -29.73
C ALA A 627 -29.13 24.08 -29.43
N ARG A 628 -30.25 24.81 -29.44
CA ARG A 628 -31.61 24.23 -29.30
C ARG A 628 -31.95 23.34 -30.49
N SER A 629 -31.64 23.75 -31.72
CA SER A 629 -31.90 22.95 -32.91
C SER A 629 -30.98 21.74 -33.01
N LEU A 630 -29.71 21.82 -32.60
CA LEU A 630 -28.80 20.66 -32.63
C LEU A 630 -29.18 19.59 -31.59
N VAL A 631 -29.61 20.01 -30.40
CA VAL A 631 -30.15 19.09 -29.39
C VAL A 631 -31.47 18.49 -29.86
N ALA A 632 -32.35 19.29 -30.49
CA ALA A 632 -33.61 18.80 -31.04
C ALA A 632 -33.41 17.81 -32.20
N VAL A 633 -32.51 18.11 -33.15
CA VAL A 633 -32.17 17.23 -34.29
C VAL A 633 -31.49 15.94 -33.81
N GLY A 634 -30.62 16.02 -32.79
CA GLY A 634 -30.00 14.85 -32.19
C GLY A 634 -31.00 13.93 -31.48
N LEU A 635 -32.03 14.50 -30.86
CA LEU A 635 -33.12 13.77 -30.20
C LEU A 635 -34.17 13.24 -31.18
N GLU A 636 -34.51 13.98 -32.25
CA GLU A 636 -35.35 13.49 -33.35
C GLU A 636 -34.69 12.33 -34.10
N GLY A 637 -33.38 12.42 -34.36
CA GLY A 637 -32.61 11.32 -34.96
C GLY A 637 -32.54 10.07 -34.06
N LEU A 638 -32.56 10.26 -32.74
CA LEU A 638 -32.64 9.18 -31.74
C LEU A 638 -34.03 8.54 -31.67
N LEU A 639 -35.09 9.32 -31.86
CA LEU A 639 -36.49 8.84 -31.88
C LEU A 639 -36.85 8.13 -33.19
N ALA A 640 -36.19 8.47 -34.30
CA ALA A 640 -36.37 7.81 -35.60
C ALA A 640 -35.51 6.54 -35.78
N TRP A 641 -34.74 6.14 -34.76
CA TRP A 641 -33.73 5.07 -34.86
C TRP A 641 -34.36 3.67 -34.89
N PRO A 642 -34.13 2.84 -35.92
CA PRO A 642 -34.66 1.48 -35.95
C PRO A 642 -33.97 0.57 -34.92
N ALA A 643 -34.75 -0.24 -34.19
CA ALA A 643 -34.29 -1.12 -33.11
C ALA A 643 -33.28 -2.22 -33.53
N THR A 644 -32.94 -2.32 -34.81
CA THR A 644 -32.14 -3.41 -35.40
C THR A 644 -30.72 -3.03 -35.83
N SER A 645 -30.26 -1.77 -35.64
CA SER A 645 -28.94 -1.36 -36.13
C SER A 645 -27.76 -1.80 -35.23
N THR A 646 -26.62 -2.11 -35.85
CA THR A 646 -25.43 -2.66 -35.18
C THR A 646 -24.48 -1.56 -34.69
N GLN A 647 -23.55 -1.91 -33.80
CA GLN A 647 -22.71 -1.02 -32.98
C GLN A 647 -21.84 0.08 -33.65
N PRO A 648 -21.46 0.07 -34.94
CA PRO A 648 -20.59 1.11 -35.51
C PRO A 648 -21.18 2.53 -35.47
N ASP A 649 -22.49 2.67 -35.65
CA ASP A 649 -23.17 3.97 -35.81
C ASP A 649 -23.33 4.74 -34.47
N VAL A 650 -23.32 4.02 -33.34
CA VAL A 650 -23.40 4.60 -31.99
C VAL A 650 -22.15 5.40 -31.63
N ARG A 651 -20.98 5.04 -32.19
CA ARG A 651 -19.75 5.84 -31.99
C ARG A 651 -19.84 7.19 -32.68
N LEU A 652 -20.43 7.23 -33.88
CA LEU A 652 -20.61 8.46 -34.65
C LEU A 652 -21.61 9.38 -33.95
N LEU A 653 -22.72 8.83 -33.46
CA LEU A 653 -23.73 9.59 -32.72
C LEU A 653 -23.21 10.10 -31.37
N LYS A 654 -22.40 9.28 -30.68
CA LYS A 654 -21.67 9.68 -29.47
C LYS A 654 -20.69 10.82 -29.76
N GLN A 655 -20.01 10.78 -30.89
CA GLN A 655 -19.07 11.81 -31.29
C GLN A 655 -19.79 13.14 -31.61
N CYS A 656 -20.85 13.11 -32.42
CA CYS A 656 -21.66 14.28 -32.73
C CYS A 656 -22.29 14.93 -31.49
N LEU A 657 -22.82 14.13 -30.55
CA LEU A 657 -23.39 14.65 -29.31
C LEU A 657 -22.33 15.20 -28.36
N THR A 658 -21.16 14.57 -28.29
CA THR A 658 -20.05 15.06 -27.45
C THR A 658 -19.48 16.36 -28.01
N GLU A 659 -19.33 16.47 -29.32
CA GLU A 659 -18.86 17.67 -30.01
C GLU A 659 -19.87 18.81 -29.91
N SER A 660 -21.17 18.53 -30.10
CA SER A 660 -22.25 19.51 -29.91
C SER A 660 -22.34 20.00 -28.45
N PHE A 661 -22.13 19.11 -27.48
CA PHE A 661 -22.12 19.47 -26.06
C PHE A 661 -20.83 20.20 -25.64
N GLN A 662 -19.72 19.96 -26.33
CA GLN A 662 -18.51 20.78 -26.17
C GLN A 662 -18.70 22.19 -26.74
N VAL A 663 -19.28 22.33 -27.93
CA VAL A 663 -19.65 23.63 -28.50
C VAL A 663 -20.58 24.40 -27.54
N TRP A 664 -21.51 23.69 -26.90
CA TRP A 664 -22.40 24.22 -25.85
C TRP A 664 -21.65 24.70 -24.59
N LEU A 665 -20.58 24.01 -24.18
CA LEU A 665 -19.78 24.36 -22.99
C LEU A 665 -18.72 25.45 -23.25
N THR A 666 -18.09 25.46 -24.42
CA THR A 666 -16.88 26.27 -24.68
C THR A 666 -17.12 27.45 -25.63
N GLY A 667 -18.23 27.46 -26.37
CA GLY A 667 -18.58 28.55 -27.30
C GLY A 667 -17.69 28.67 -28.55
N SER A 668 -16.80 27.70 -28.78
CA SER A 668 -15.97 27.58 -29.99
C SER A 668 -16.67 26.74 -31.05
N GLN A 669 -16.57 27.12 -32.33
CA GLN A 669 -17.14 26.31 -33.42
C GLN A 669 -16.50 24.91 -33.49
N PRO A 670 -17.27 23.89 -33.89
CA PRO A 670 -16.70 22.57 -34.14
C PRO A 670 -15.71 22.67 -35.32
N PRO A 671 -14.57 21.96 -35.30
CA PRO A 671 -13.79 21.78 -36.51
C PRO A 671 -14.63 21.00 -37.53
N GLU A 672 -14.65 21.44 -38.80
CA GLU A 672 -15.28 20.68 -39.87
C GLU A 672 -14.56 19.32 -40.04
N ALA A 673 -15.24 18.23 -39.67
CA ALA A 673 -15.08 16.89 -40.23
C ALA A 673 -16.27 16.00 -39.85
#